data_AF-A0A6G0XVG6-F1
#
_entry.id   AF-A0A6G0XVG6-F1
#
_cell.length_a   1.000
_cell.length_b   1.000
_cell.length_c   1.000
_cell.angle_alpha   90.00
_cell.angle_beta   90.00
_cell.angle_gamma   90.00
#
_symmetry.space_group_name_H-M   'P 1'
#
loop_
_entity.id
_entity.type
_entity.pdbx_description
1 polymer ?
#
loop_
_entity_poly.entity_id
_entity_poly.type
_entity_poly.pdbx_seq_one_letter_code
_entity_poly.pdbx_strand_id
1 'polypeptide(L)'
;MDHDASGDGIVQSNDQPPAGAYSWKRSDGTVRGGQTNEVEDDAEDNASVVDVPLVTMVDDLPLFADDANKQLHAQIRSKEKRLHTVKQEISEAVNRFTIMEEHLKNVKQELINTQSLQNSKQKEISTEEHLRQVSDREAGRVRQEMKRLEIEYNDVENKLNAIQNFLFKGNEDMDTFKMQMNWNQDEMEQWAMAAKQKEDDNLALEKYTRADDSRIKELSLEIEKLTKTLQQQKQLVENEATETQAKQIELDKTAEEFRSMHEERQRLVKQWQDTIEAMKRRDAEIAAAGESFAAKKQSLDDKKDVLAEHKHRLKLQEQENNELQLKIAAKERLQSKLRADLQQANARLQEFRDQVELLKSQLTSAVTQLNQQRSYNANKGANLESMKEDLDINRNRYKTTKKILESCMNSTLDAETLAKNAETDLNAMEAESKRFDKEIALLKEQMFRRSQTLFNLRQNEASLIAEISGAQAANRNLLAKIKLLDQSALRQQELVYNGEFQIQQMERKVARASGERSADETKALKAEIEALQAEYDEALAQFSMLQTQCKKLSDEKAAQERTKKALLKTREEITAKIAKHELENESASNSLKAILREKEELLVQADLQKLEVKRLKDLLNSRADEVFTLENREFQLKKSMEERKKEISVHREVQRAQVKAAEEERHKISVEHADREMKVKKLQAKFETLCKTSPFGNSDEDGQERSQAYFVIKAAQRREELQREGDELDDKIRIAEKEVRALTKTLQHLEGRNTEYRKSFHRADMVGEEAAKMNQLEDQVKTAEDTLFKRKKELQRIQMEIESEQNRVQELEIQHRHFKEHNENLTAAQTQVLKELDMEKEKMAKVSKRMDKQLKDFRSKREVPVTTEEIVLDVHNSKEINNSLLYTLGQLAHEFPELSDVLHTNVKALNLHIPALPPGSTTTRSASTKTGASDSRPTSARSDRSDSSVKSATSSNGRNAQNRRVAPVSKIQMSF
;
A
#
# COMPACT_ATOMS: atom_id res chain seq x y z
N MET A 1 19.44 -32.85 59.25
CA MET A 1 20.69 -32.82 58.46
C MET A 1 20.48 -31.73 57.42
N ASP A 2 20.85 -30.47 57.62
CA ASP A 2 21.98 -29.91 58.41
C ASP A 2 23.33 -30.41 57.83
N HIS A 3 24.36 -29.59 57.61
CA HIS A 3 24.71 -28.23 58.08
C HIS A 3 25.27 -27.40 56.88
N ASP A 4 25.63 -26.10 56.87
CA ASP A 4 25.90 -24.98 57.81
C ASP A 4 25.71 -23.65 57.00
N ALA A 5 25.78 -22.38 57.46
CA ALA A 5 25.56 -21.62 58.71
C ALA A 5 25.83 -20.11 58.37
N SER A 6 25.58 -19.05 59.15
CA SER A 6 24.99 -18.89 60.51
C SER A 6 23.77 -17.92 60.39
N GLY A 7 23.50 -16.87 61.19
CA GLY A 7 24.09 -16.27 62.40
C GLY A 7 23.25 -15.08 62.92
N ASP A 8 23.39 -14.73 64.19
CA ASP A 8 22.58 -13.72 64.95
C ASP A 8 22.75 -12.25 64.46
N GLY A 9 21.91 -11.26 64.82
CA GLY A 9 20.70 -11.21 65.66
C GLY A 9 20.40 -9.79 66.21
N ILE A 10 19.44 -9.66 67.14
CA ILE A 10 19.20 -8.52 68.08
C ILE A 10 18.65 -7.16 67.51
N VAL A 11 17.31 -7.01 67.59
CA VAL A 11 16.52 -5.99 68.33
C VAL A 11 17.01 -4.51 68.48
N GLN A 12 16.14 -3.56 68.08
CA GLN A 12 15.98 -2.13 68.47
C GLN A 12 17.08 -1.09 68.19
N SER A 13 16.79 -0.11 67.32
CA SER A 13 16.35 1.25 67.72
C SER A 13 16.08 2.16 66.48
N ASN A 14 15.75 3.43 66.71
CA ASN A 14 15.50 4.51 65.73
C ASN A 14 16.63 4.70 64.67
N ASP A 15 16.46 5.37 63.52
CA ASP A 15 15.50 6.45 63.18
C ASP A 15 15.08 6.53 61.67
N GLN A 16 14.31 7.56 61.32
CA GLN A 16 13.80 8.08 60.03
C GLN A 16 14.68 8.01 58.75
N PRO A 17 14.16 8.33 57.52
CA PRO A 17 12.77 8.58 57.08
C PRO A 17 12.33 7.86 55.76
N PRO A 18 11.02 7.88 55.38
CA PRO A 18 10.50 7.30 54.13
C PRO A 18 9.96 8.32 53.10
N ALA A 19 9.80 7.91 51.83
CA ALA A 19 8.93 8.59 50.86
C ALA A 19 8.40 7.63 49.77
N GLY A 20 7.09 7.36 49.76
CA GLY A 20 6.43 6.59 48.71
C GLY A 20 4.95 6.37 49.01
N ALA A 21 4.05 6.91 48.17
CA ALA A 21 2.60 6.82 48.39
C ALA A 21 1.81 6.94 47.09
N TYR A 22 0.69 6.22 47.02
CA TYR A 22 -0.38 6.41 46.04
C TYR A 22 -1.74 6.21 46.75
N SER A 23 -2.78 6.86 46.22
CA SER A 23 -4.21 6.63 46.55
C SER A 23 -4.81 7.25 47.85
N TRP A 24 -5.49 8.38 47.65
CA TRP A 24 -6.80 8.75 48.25
C TRP A 24 -7.02 8.71 49.78
N LYS A 25 -6.76 9.86 50.44
CA LYS A 25 -7.81 10.71 51.08
C LYS A 25 -7.23 12.07 51.53
N ARG A 26 -8.09 13.06 51.85
CA ARG A 26 -7.72 14.40 52.35
C ARG A 26 -7.98 14.52 53.85
N SER A 27 -7.06 15.10 54.62
CA SER A 27 -7.37 15.80 55.90
C SER A 27 -6.17 16.55 56.52
N ASP A 28 -6.20 17.89 56.42
CA ASP A 28 -5.60 18.90 57.32
C ASP A 28 -6.39 20.20 57.05
N GLY A 29 -6.91 20.96 58.00
CA GLY A 29 -7.15 20.66 59.43
C GLY A 29 -5.96 20.82 60.39
N THR A 30 -5.84 21.90 61.19
CA THR A 30 -6.87 22.91 61.54
C THR A 30 -6.33 24.14 62.31
N VAL A 31 -6.87 25.34 61.99
CA VAL A 31 -7.42 26.37 62.93
C VAL A 31 -6.51 27.35 63.74
N ARG A 32 -6.86 28.65 63.59
CA ARG A 32 -6.74 29.85 64.47
C ARG A 32 -5.38 30.58 64.69
N GLY A 33 -5.44 31.89 64.39
CA GLY A 33 -4.83 32.97 65.20
C GLY A 33 -3.64 33.70 64.54
N GLY A 34 -3.66 35.03 64.36
CA GLY A 34 -4.76 35.99 64.53
C GLY A 34 -4.30 37.45 64.52
N GLN A 35 -5.28 38.37 64.57
CA GLN A 35 -5.19 39.80 64.96
C GLN A 35 -4.31 40.77 64.15
N THR A 36 -4.98 41.82 63.61
CA THR A 36 -4.63 43.27 63.66
C THR A 36 -3.29 43.76 63.10
N ASN A 37 -3.18 44.96 62.52
CA ASN A 37 -4.13 46.00 62.10
C ASN A 37 -3.33 46.95 61.15
N GLU A 38 -3.97 48.02 60.66
CA GLU A 38 -3.31 49.22 60.10
C GLU A 38 -2.66 49.01 58.69
N VAL A 39 -2.61 49.98 57.78
CA VAL A 39 -3.31 51.28 57.62
C VAL A 39 -3.10 51.73 56.16
N GLU A 40 -4.13 52.31 55.53
CA GLU A 40 -4.05 53.21 54.35
C GLU A 40 -3.34 52.64 53.07
N ASP A 41 -3.48 53.19 51.85
CA ASP A 41 -4.32 54.31 51.38
C ASP A 41 -4.78 54.06 49.93
N ASP A 42 -5.76 54.87 49.47
CA ASP A 42 -5.99 55.42 48.11
C ASP A 42 -5.67 54.64 46.80
N ALA A 43 -6.41 54.83 45.70
CA ALA A 43 -7.70 55.48 45.43
C ALA A 43 -8.12 55.14 43.97
N GLU A 44 -9.22 55.75 43.50
CA GLU A 44 -9.56 55.98 42.07
C GLU A 44 -9.84 54.73 41.17
N ASP A 45 -10.83 54.74 40.28
CA ASP A 45 -11.98 55.64 40.16
C ASP A 45 -13.17 54.87 39.56
N ASN A 46 -14.38 55.06 40.08
CA ASN A 46 -15.56 54.27 39.69
C ASN A 46 -16.71 55.18 39.25
N ALA A 47 -16.51 55.77 38.07
CA ALA A 47 -17.36 56.83 37.52
C ALA A 47 -18.82 56.39 37.33
N SER A 48 -19.70 56.89 38.20
CA SER A 48 -21.13 56.63 38.16
C SER A 48 -21.80 57.26 36.93
N VAL A 49 -22.33 56.43 36.01
CA VAL A 49 -23.35 56.88 35.06
C VAL A 49 -24.70 56.79 35.76
N VAL A 50 -25.16 57.93 36.26
CA VAL A 50 -26.50 58.11 36.84
C VAL A 50 -27.53 58.03 35.72
N ASP A 51 -28.60 57.26 35.95
CA ASP A 51 -29.80 57.27 35.11
C ASP A 51 -30.43 58.69 35.18
N VAL A 52 -30.21 59.52 34.16
CA VAL A 52 -30.71 60.90 34.13
C VAL A 52 -32.22 60.85 33.88
N PRO A 53 -33.08 61.21 34.86
CA PRO A 53 -34.52 61.20 34.65
C PRO A 53 -34.86 62.49 33.91
N LEU A 54 -34.68 62.45 32.59
CA LEU A 54 -34.71 63.58 31.68
C LEU A 54 -36.05 64.29 31.85
N VAL A 55 -36.05 65.50 32.44
CA VAL A 55 -37.27 66.22 32.81
C VAL A 55 -37.95 66.75 31.56
N THR A 56 -38.77 65.88 31.05
CA THR A 56 -39.40 66.00 29.77
C THR A 56 -40.87 66.47 30.08
N MET A 57 -41.36 67.64 29.62
CA MET A 57 -42.75 68.14 29.86
C MET A 57 -43.44 68.82 28.63
N VAL A 58 -44.19 68.07 27.82
CA VAL A 58 -44.93 68.53 26.60
C VAL A 58 -46.28 67.81 26.40
N ASP A 59 -46.37 66.49 26.62
CA ASP A 59 -47.42 65.65 26.01
C ASP A 59 -48.57 65.25 26.96
N ASP A 60 -48.77 65.92 28.09
CA ASP A 60 -50.06 65.84 28.80
C ASP A 60 -51.02 66.86 28.18
N LEU A 61 -52.17 66.38 27.71
CA LEU A 61 -53.05 67.12 26.79
C LEU A 61 -53.58 68.42 27.45
N PRO A 62 -53.47 69.60 26.80
CA PRO A 62 -53.85 70.88 27.40
C PRO A 62 -55.29 70.91 27.94
N LEU A 63 -55.50 71.64 29.04
CA LEU A 63 -56.77 71.66 29.79
C LEU A 63 -58.01 72.13 29.01
N PHE A 64 -57.83 72.77 27.86
CA PHE A 64 -58.92 73.16 26.95
C PHE A 64 -59.32 72.06 25.94
N ALA A 65 -58.66 70.90 25.94
CA ALA A 65 -58.93 69.83 25.00
C ALA A 65 -60.29 69.14 25.26
N ASP A 66 -61.12 69.05 24.21
CA ASP A 66 -62.43 68.40 24.23
C ASP A 66 -62.34 66.94 24.69
N ASP A 67 -63.40 66.40 25.29
CA ASP A 67 -63.40 65.01 25.78
C ASP A 67 -63.19 63.98 24.65
N ALA A 68 -63.60 64.29 23.42
CA ALA A 68 -63.25 63.50 22.24
C ALA A 68 -61.72 63.42 22.03
N ASN A 69 -61.02 64.55 22.22
CA ASN A 69 -59.56 64.64 22.10
C ASN A 69 -58.86 63.97 23.29
N LYS A 70 -59.40 64.06 24.51
CA LYS A 70 -58.91 63.31 25.67
C LYS A 70 -59.02 61.79 25.46
N GLN A 71 -60.17 61.30 24.96
CA GLN A 71 -60.36 59.89 24.64
C GLN A 71 -59.45 59.44 23.48
N LEU A 72 -59.28 60.27 22.45
CA LEU A 72 -58.36 59.99 21.35
C LEU A 72 -56.91 59.89 21.85
N HIS A 73 -56.46 60.81 22.69
CA HIS A 73 -55.12 60.79 23.28
C HIS A 73 -54.89 59.57 24.20
N ALA A 74 -55.89 59.17 24.99
CA ALA A 74 -55.81 57.93 25.78
C ALA A 74 -55.71 56.68 24.88
N GLN A 75 -56.43 56.65 23.76
CA GLN A 75 -56.29 55.58 22.76
C GLN A 75 -54.94 55.61 22.03
N ILE A 76 -54.38 56.80 21.77
CA ILE A 76 -53.07 57.00 21.15
C ILE A 76 -51.98 56.49 22.10
N ARG A 77 -51.90 57.00 23.35
CA ARG A 77 -50.99 56.52 24.40
C ARG A 77 -51.05 55.00 24.58
N SER A 78 -52.26 54.41 24.56
CA SER A 78 -52.48 52.97 24.62
C SER A 78 -51.88 52.21 23.43
N LYS A 79 -52.14 52.68 22.20
CA LYS A 79 -51.63 52.10 20.96
C LYS A 79 -50.12 52.27 20.83
N GLU A 80 -49.58 53.43 21.18
CA GLU A 80 -48.14 53.73 21.15
C GLU A 80 -47.36 52.88 22.14
N LYS A 81 -47.84 52.78 23.39
CA LYS A 81 -47.18 51.94 24.41
C LYS A 81 -47.20 50.46 24.02
N ARG A 82 -48.31 49.98 23.46
CA ARG A 82 -48.41 48.61 22.90
C ARG A 82 -47.54 48.43 21.65
N LEU A 83 -47.40 49.44 20.81
CA LEU A 83 -46.52 49.41 19.63
C LEU A 83 -45.04 49.42 20.03
N HIS A 84 -44.69 50.10 21.13
CA HIS A 84 -43.33 50.09 21.68
C HIS A 84 -42.98 48.73 22.27
N THR A 85 -43.83 48.14 23.14
CA THR A 85 -43.56 46.79 23.67
C THR A 85 -43.52 45.75 22.56
N VAL A 86 -44.46 45.76 21.61
CA VAL A 86 -44.43 44.83 20.47
C VAL A 86 -43.18 45.03 19.59
N LYS A 87 -42.69 46.26 19.40
CA LYS A 87 -41.40 46.49 18.72
C LYS A 87 -40.22 45.92 19.50
N GLN A 88 -40.18 46.13 20.81
CA GLN A 88 -39.14 45.61 21.69
C GLN A 88 -39.16 44.07 21.69
N GLU A 89 -40.30 43.46 21.98
CA GLU A 89 -40.56 42.02 21.92
C GLU A 89 -40.13 41.42 20.57
N ILE A 90 -40.44 42.09 19.44
CA ILE A 90 -39.98 41.65 18.10
C ILE A 90 -38.45 41.77 17.97
N SER A 91 -37.84 42.88 18.40
CA SER A 91 -36.37 43.04 18.31
C SER A 91 -35.61 42.05 19.19
N GLU A 92 -36.10 41.78 20.41
CA GLU A 92 -35.56 40.77 21.31
C GLU A 92 -35.78 39.37 20.77
N ALA A 93 -36.95 39.06 20.20
CA ALA A 93 -37.22 37.78 19.55
C ALA A 93 -36.35 37.56 18.31
N VAL A 94 -36.10 38.60 17.49
CA VAL A 94 -35.21 38.54 16.32
C VAL A 94 -33.76 38.35 16.74
N ASN A 95 -33.25 39.14 17.70
CA ASN A 95 -31.88 39.02 18.21
C ASN A 95 -31.67 37.66 18.91
N ARG A 96 -32.66 37.18 19.65
CA ARG A 96 -32.63 35.82 20.22
C ARG A 96 -32.67 34.76 19.14
N PHE A 97 -33.47 34.94 18.07
CA PHE A 97 -33.54 34.00 16.95
C PHE A 97 -32.21 33.91 16.21
N THR A 98 -31.55 35.03 15.89
CA THR A 98 -30.25 35.01 15.20
C THR A 98 -29.17 34.37 16.07
N ILE A 99 -29.08 34.71 17.36
CA ILE A 99 -28.18 34.05 18.32
C ILE A 99 -28.48 32.55 18.42
N MET A 100 -29.75 32.15 18.46
CA MET A 100 -30.14 30.73 18.49
C MET A 100 -29.86 30.02 17.16
N GLU A 101 -29.94 30.70 16.01
CA GLU A 101 -29.61 30.12 14.69
C GLU A 101 -28.10 29.93 14.53
N GLU A 102 -27.28 30.88 14.99
CA GLU A 102 -25.81 30.74 15.05
C GLU A 102 -25.37 29.67 16.05
N HIS A 103 -25.94 29.66 17.25
CA HIS A 103 -25.71 28.59 18.22
C HIS A 103 -26.13 27.21 17.65
N LEU A 104 -27.24 27.13 16.91
CA LEU A 104 -27.69 25.90 16.25
C LEU A 104 -26.79 25.48 15.07
N LYS A 105 -26.16 26.42 14.36
CA LYS A 105 -25.09 26.12 13.37
C LYS A 105 -23.85 25.57 14.07
N ASN A 106 -23.42 26.18 15.17
CA ASN A 106 -22.26 25.74 15.95
C ASN A 106 -22.51 24.35 16.59
N VAL A 107 -23.68 24.12 17.20
CA VAL A 107 -24.07 22.80 17.74
C VAL A 107 -24.17 21.74 16.63
N LYS A 108 -24.61 22.08 15.42
CA LYS A 108 -24.56 21.16 14.27
C LYS A 108 -23.13 20.85 13.84
N GLN A 109 -22.23 21.84 13.84
CA GLN A 109 -20.81 21.62 13.54
C GLN A 109 -20.16 20.73 14.60
N GLU A 110 -20.41 20.97 15.89
CA GLU A 110 -19.89 20.12 16.97
C GLU A 110 -20.52 18.73 16.98
N LEU A 111 -21.77 18.57 16.56
CA LEU A 111 -22.37 17.24 16.35
C LEU A 111 -21.69 16.50 15.19
N ILE A 112 -21.30 17.18 14.12
CA ILE A 112 -20.50 16.58 13.02
C ILE A 112 -19.07 16.27 13.48
N ASN A 113 -18.44 17.15 14.26
CA ASN A 113 -17.10 16.94 14.81
C ASN A 113 -17.07 15.72 15.75
N THR A 114 -18.02 15.64 16.69
CA THR A 114 -18.15 14.53 17.64
C THR A 114 -18.57 13.24 16.95
N GLN A 115 -19.42 13.27 15.92
CA GLN A 115 -19.74 12.09 15.10
C GLN A 115 -18.51 11.61 14.30
N SER A 116 -17.68 12.53 13.80
CA SER A 116 -16.41 12.19 13.12
C SER A 116 -15.41 11.55 14.09
N LEU A 117 -15.30 12.09 15.31
CA LEU A 117 -14.49 11.53 16.39
C LEU A 117 -15.00 10.15 16.85
N GLN A 118 -16.32 9.99 17.00
CA GLN A 118 -16.95 8.70 17.31
C GLN A 118 -16.67 7.66 16.20
N ASN A 119 -16.83 8.04 14.94
CA ASN A 119 -16.54 7.15 13.79
C ASN A 119 -15.05 6.77 13.73
N SER A 120 -14.15 7.67 14.15
CA SER A 120 -12.72 7.39 14.24
C SER A 120 -12.43 6.42 15.40
N LYS A 121 -12.98 6.67 16.59
CA LYS A 121 -12.88 5.77 17.75
C LYS A 121 -13.51 4.40 17.50
N GLN A 122 -14.61 4.32 16.75
CA GLN A 122 -15.21 3.04 16.37
C GLN A 122 -14.31 2.23 15.41
N LYS A 123 -13.56 2.91 14.53
CA LYS A 123 -12.52 2.26 13.71
C LYS A 123 -11.35 1.79 14.57
N GLU A 124 -10.85 2.63 15.48
CA GLU A 124 -9.80 2.28 16.43
C GLU A 124 -10.19 1.03 17.24
N ILE A 125 -11.38 1.01 17.83
CA ILE A 125 -11.94 -0.16 18.53
C ILE A 125 -11.96 -1.39 17.61
N SER A 126 -12.43 -1.27 16.36
CA SER A 126 -12.44 -2.41 15.43
C SER A 126 -11.02 -2.92 15.07
N THR A 127 -10.01 -2.05 15.07
CA THR A 127 -8.61 -2.45 14.89
C THR A 127 -8.01 -3.06 16.14
N GLU A 128 -8.37 -2.58 17.34
CA GLU A 128 -7.98 -3.19 18.62
C GLU A 128 -8.63 -4.57 18.79
N GLU A 129 -9.91 -4.73 18.44
CA GLU A 129 -10.60 -6.03 18.40
C GLU A 129 -9.94 -6.99 17.42
N HIS A 130 -9.54 -6.53 16.23
CA HIS A 130 -8.81 -7.35 15.26
C HIS A 130 -7.44 -7.77 15.79
N LEU A 131 -6.64 -6.83 16.31
CA LEU A 131 -5.32 -7.10 16.90
C LEU A 131 -5.42 -8.06 18.09
N ARG A 132 -6.41 -7.85 18.96
CA ARG A 132 -6.73 -8.78 20.05
C ARG A 132 -7.07 -10.17 19.52
N GLN A 133 -7.94 -10.30 18.51
CA GLN A 133 -8.26 -11.62 17.94
C GLN A 133 -7.05 -12.30 17.30
N VAL A 134 -6.10 -11.56 16.73
CA VAL A 134 -4.83 -12.12 16.23
C VAL A 134 -3.98 -12.61 17.41
N SER A 135 -3.86 -11.82 18.48
CA SER A 135 -3.16 -12.19 19.71
C SER A 135 -3.79 -13.42 20.41
N ASP A 136 -5.12 -13.45 20.55
CA ASP A 136 -5.87 -14.57 21.13
C ASP A 136 -5.70 -15.86 20.29
N ARG A 137 -5.61 -15.75 18.95
CA ARG A 137 -5.32 -16.89 18.06
C ARG A 137 -3.88 -17.38 18.20
N GLU A 138 -2.90 -16.49 18.25
CA GLU A 138 -1.49 -16.88 18.40
C GLU A 138 -1.20 -17.44 19.80
N ALA A 139 -1.75 -16.84 20.85
CA ALA A 139 -1.76 -17.41 22.20
C ALA A 139 -2.52 -18.74 22.28
N GLY A 140 -3.49 -18.98 21.40
CA GLY A 140 -4.13 -20.28 21.19
C GLY A 140 -3.18 -21.30 20.55
N ARG A 141 -2.50 -20.91 19.47
CA ARG A 141 -1.49 -21.71 18.76
C ARG A 141 -0.35 -22.13 19.69
N VAL A 142 0.22 -21.17 20.43
CA VAL A 142 1.29 -21.42 21.42
C VAL A 142 0.81 -22.34 22.54
N ARG A 143 -0.44 -22.21 23.03
CA ARG A 143 -1.00 -23.15 24.02
C ARG A 143 -1.23 -24.56 23.48
N GLN A 144 -1.50 -24.73 22.19
CA GLN A 144 -1.54 -26.05 21.55
C GLN A 144 -0.14 -26.63 21.36
N GLU A 145 0.82 -25.80 20.96
CA GLU A 145 2.25 -26.16 20.83
C GLU A 145 2.86 -26.60 22.17
N MET A 146 2.62 -25.85 23.24
CA MET A 146 3.04 -26.23 24.60
C MET A 146 2.44 -27.56 25.03
N LYS A 147 1.14 -27.81 24.79
CA LYS A 147 0.52 -29.10 25.10
C LYS A 147 1.09 -30.27 24.29
N ARG A 148 1.47 -30.03 23.03
CA ARG A 148 2.16 -31.05 22.21
C ARG A 148 3.53 -31.37 22.81
N LEU A 149 4.32 -30.35 23.15
CA LEU A 149 5.62 -30.49 23.80
C LEU A 149 5.54 -31.10 25.20
N GLU A 150 4.48 -30.83 25.96
CA GLU A 150 4.19 -31.43 27.27
C GLU A 150 3.89 -32.94 27.12
N ILE A 151 3.13 -33.35 26.10
CA ILE A 151 2.93 -34.77 25.78
C ILE A 151 4.26 -35.41 25.35
N GLU A 152 5.00 -34.79 24.42
CA GLU A 152 6.32 -35.27 23.96
C GLU A 152 7.32 -35.41 25.12
N TYR A 153 7.33 -34.46 26.07
CA TYR A 153 8.13 -34.51 27.30
C TYR A 153 7.75 -35.69 28.20
N ASN A 154 6.46 -35.85 28.52
CA ASN A 154 5.96 -36.97 29.31
C ASN A 154 6.28 -38.32 28.64
N ASP A 155 6.22 -38.38 27.31
CA ASP A 155 6.58 -39.55 26.51
C ASP A 155 8.08 -39.89 26.61
N VAL A 156 8.96 -38.88 26.71
CA VAL A 156 10.40 -39.03 26.92
C VAL A 156 10.71 -39.42 28.37
N GLU A 157 10.02 -38.82 29.35
CA GLU A 157 10.15 -39.17 30.77
C GLU A 157 9.70 -40.62 31.03
N ASN A 158 8.59 -41.06 30.43
CA ASN A 158 8.15 -42.47 30.49
C ASN A 158 9.18 -43.42 29.86
N LYS A 159 9.81 -43.04 28.73
CA LYS A 159 10.90 -43.83 28.11
C LYS A 159 12.14 -43.86 29.00
N LEU A 160 12.50 -42.75 29.63
CA LEU A 160 13.62 -42.67 30.57
C LEU A 160 13.38 -43.55 31.79
N ASN A 161 12.19 -43.48 32.39
CA ASN A 161 11.79 -44.32 33.54
C ASN A 161 11.79 -45.81 33.16
N ALA A 162 11.32 -46.17 31.96
CA ALA A 162 11.42 -47.54 31.46
C ALA A 162 12.89 -47.99 31.30
N ILE A 163 13.76 -47.17 30.72
CA ILE A 163 15.19 -47.45 30.57
C ILE A 163 15.88 -47.57 31.95
N GLN A 164 15.55 -46.72 32.91
CA GLN A 164 16.06 -46.81 34.29
C GLN A 164 15.62 -48.10 34.98
N ASN A 165 14.37 -48.52 34.81
CA ASN A 165 13.88 -49.79 35.33
C ASN A 165 14.58 -51.00 34.66
N PHE A 166 14.83 -50.95 33.35
CA PHE A 166 15.63 -51.97 32.65
C PHE A 166 17.09 -51.98 33.12
N LEU A 167 17.69 -50.82 33.37
CA LEU A 167 19.06 -50.70 33.88
C LEU A 167 19.17 -51.23 35.32
N PHE A 168 18.21 -50.88 36.18
CA PHE A 168 18.14 -51.37 37.56
C PHE A 168 18.00 -52.89 37.58
N LYS A 169 17.03 -53.44 36.84
CA LYS A 169 16.87 -54.90 36.73
C LYS A 169 18.10 -55.57 36.12
N GLY A 170 18.68 -55.00 35.07
CA GLY A 170 19.92 -55.53 34.47
C GLY A 170 21.10 -55.53 35.44
N ASN A 171 21.16 -54.58 36.38
CA ASN A 171 22.15 -54.59 37.46
C ASN A 171 21.81 -55.59 38.57
N GLU A 172 20.53 -55.75 38.93
CA GLU A 172 20.07 -56.80 39.86
C GLU A 172 20.40 -58.20 39.31
N ASP A 173 20.02 -58.48 38.06
CA ASP A 173 20.38 -59.71 37.33
C ASP A 173 21.92 -59.90 37.32
N MET A 174 22.69 -58.86 37.00
CA MET A 174 24.17 -58.86 37.04
C MET A 174 24.75 -59.19 38.42
N ASP A 175 24.18 -58.65 39.51
CA ASP A 175 24.63 -58.91 40.87
C ASP A 175 24.23 -60.32 41.36
N THR A 176 23.08 -60.85 40.90
CA THR A 176 22.77 -62.28 41.11
C THR A 176 23.75 -63.19 40.37
N PHE A 177 24.16 -62.84 39.13
CA PHE A 177 25.17 -63.61 38.40
C PHE A 177 26.55 -63.54 39.07
N LYS A 178 26.95 -62.40 39.66
CA LYS A 178 28.19 -62.33 40.47
C LYS A 178 28.13 -63.23 41.70
N MET A 179 27.01 -63.22 42.43
CA MET A 179 26.83 -64.08 43.60
C MET A 179 26.82 -65.57 43.21
N GLN A 180 26.13 -65.93 42.12
CA GLN A 180 26.14 -67.28 41.58
C GLN A 180 27.53 -67.69 41.08
N MET A 181 28.28 -66.77 40.46
CA MET A 181 29.65 -67.03 40.02
C MET A 181 30.60 -67.26 41.21
N ASN A 182 30.46 -66.53 42.31
CA ASN A 182 31.21 -66.80 43.54
C ASN A 182 30.83 -68.17 44.13
N TRP A 183 29.54 -68.47 44.23
CA TRP A 183 29.09 -69.75 44.78
C TRP A 183 29.53 -70.94 43.91
N ASN A 184 29.46 -70.82 42.58
CA ASN A 184 29.98 -71.81 41.64
C ASN A 184 31.52 -71.95 41.76
N GLN A 185 32.25 -70.89 42.08
CA GLN A 185 33.70 -70.94 42.34
C GLN A 185 33.99 -71.67 43.66
N ASP A 186 33.29 -71.32 44.75
CA ASP A 186 33.40 -71.99 46.04
C ASP A 186 33.05 -73.49 45.93
N GLU A 187 32.03 -73.84 45.13
CA GLU A 187 31.65 -75.22 44.84
C GLU A 187 32.71 -75.91 43.97
N MET A 188 33.25 -75.24 42.95
CA MET A 188 34.33 -75.78 42.10
C MET A 188 35.60 -76.06 42.90
N GLU A 189 35.96 -75.22 43.87
CA GLU A 189 37.12 -75.45 44.75
C GLU A 189 36.90 -76.62 45.72
N GLN A 190 35.68 -76.77 46.24
CA GLN A 190 35.30 -77.94 47.05
C GLN A 190 35.32 -79.23 46.21
N TRP A 191 34.75 -79.21 45.00
CA TRP A 191 34.81 -80.32 44.05
C TRP A 191 36.25 -80.60 43.60
N ALA A 192 37.10 -79.59 43.42
CA ALA A 192 38.51 -79.79 43.08
C ALA A 192 39.30 -80.46 44.22
N MET A 193 39.03 -80.10 45.48
CA MET A 193 39.65 -80.79 46.63
C MET A 193 39.14 -82.23 46.80
N ALA A 194 37.84 -82.47 46.62
CA ALA A 194 37.27 -83.81 46.65
C ALA A 194 37.76 -84.67 45.46
N ALA A 195 37.83 -84.09 44.27
CA ALA A 195 38.37 -84.71 43.06
C ALA A 195 39.85 -85.04 43.24
N LYS A 196 40.65 -84.17 43.86
CA LYS A 196 42.06 -84.44 44.15
C LYS A 196 42.26 -85.59 45.14
N GLN A 197 41.45 -85.66 46.21
CA GLN A 197 41.47 -86.83 47.10
C GLN A 197 41.05 -88.12 46.38
N LYS A 198 40.13 -88.04 45.40
CA LYS A 198 39.80 -89.17 44.53
C LYS A 198 40.86 -89.44 43.46
N GLU A 199 41.62 -88.44 43.03
CA GLU A 199 42.73 -88.56 42.08
C GLU A 199 43.90 -89.30 42.71
N ASP A 200 44.22 -89.05 43.98
CA ASP A 200 45.24 -89.79 44.75
C ASP A 200 44.85 -91.28 44.93
N ASP A 201 43.59 -91.56 45.30
CA ASP A 201 43.04 -92.94 45.32
C ASP A 201 43.10 -93.59 43.94
N ASN A 202 42.67 -92.87 42.90
CA ASN A 202 42.59 -93.38 41.54
C ASN A 202 43.98 -93.58 40.94
N LEU A 203 45.00 -92.78 41.30
CA LEU A 203 46.39 -92.90 40.85
C LEU A 203 47.01 -94.28 41.17
N ALA A 204 46.52 -94.96 42.22
CA ALA A 204 46.91 -96.32 42.56
C ALA A 204 46.30 -97.36 41.60
N LEU A 205 45.04 -97.18 41.18
CA LEU A 205 44.38 -98.01 40.17
C LEU A 205 44.88 -97.69 38.76
N GLU A 206 45.09 -96.41 38.45
CA GLU A 206 45.50 -95.92 37.14
C GLU A 206 46.92 -96.36 36.78
N LYS A 207 47.79 -96.67 37.76
CA LYS A 207 49.07 -97.33 37.47
C LYS A 207 48.92 -98.71 36.82
N TYR A 208 47.82 -99.42 37.09
CA TYR A 208 47.51 -100.69 36.43
C TYR A 208 46.73 -100.48 35.13
N THR A 209 45.78 -99.54 35.06
CA THR A 209 45.06 -99.28 33.79
C THR A 209 45.91 -98.58 32.74
N ARG A 210 46.83 -97.66 33.12
CA ARG A 210 47.70 -96.91 32.19
C ARG A 210 48.53 -97.78 31.25
N ALA A 211 48.80 -99.04 31.62
CA ALA A 211 49.44 -100.01 30.72
C ALA A 211 48.55 -100.27 29.49
N ASP A 212 47.32 -100.73 29.70
CA ASP A 212 46.37 -101.05 28.64
C ASP A 212 45.78 -99.79 27.98
N ASP A 213 45.47 -98.77 28.78
CA ASP A 213 44.95 -97.46 28.34
C ASP A 213 45.91 -96.76 27.37
N SER A 214 47.23 -96.91 27.53
CA SER A 214 48.21 -96.26 26.66
C SER A 214 47.94 -96.57 25.18
N ARG A 215 47.59 -97.83 24.89
CA ARG A 215 47.36 -98.33 23.54
C ARG A 215 46.02 -97.89 22.94
N ILE A 216 45.05 -97.60 23.79
CA ILE A 216 43.73 -97.08 23.38
C ILE A 216 43.81 -95.56 23.18
N LYS A 217 44.50 -94.86 24.09
CA LYS A 217 44.66 -93.39 24.07
C LYS A 217 45.40 -92.88 22.85
N GLU A 218 46.38 -93.62 22.29
CA GLU A 218 47.04 -93.28 21.02
C GLU A 218 46.03 -93.09 19.87
N LEU A 219 45.16 -94.09 19.65
CA LEU A 219 44.18 -94.11 18.56
C LEU A 219 43.04 -93.11 18.79
N SER A 220 42.60 -92.92 20.04
CA SER A 220 41.58 -91.93 20.39
C SER A 220 42.07 -90.49 20.19
N LEU A 221 43.32 -90.17 20.53
CA LEU A 221 43.91 -88.84 20.36
C LEU A 221 44.00 -88.41 18.90
N GLU A 222 44.21 -89.34 17.97
CA GLU A 222 44.26 -89.05 16.54
C GLU A 222 42.86 -88.69 16.00
N ILE A 223 41.83 -89.46 16.40
CA ILE A 223 40.42 -89.18 16.06
C ILE A 223 39.96 -87.85 16.67
N GLU A 224 40.29 -87.56 17.93
CA GLU A 224 39.90 -86.32 18.60
C GLU A 224 40.56 -85.09 17.97
N LYS A 225 41.86 -85.16 17.64
CA LYS A 225 42.59 -84.09 16.91
C LYS A 225 41.94 -83.82 15.56
N LEU A 226 41.67 -84.85 14.76
CA LEU A 226 41.02 -84.69 13.47
C LEU A 226 39.61 -84.09 13.61
N THR A 227 38.83 -84.53 14.59
CA THR A 227 37.49 -84.00 14.87
C THR A 227 37.53 -82.52 15.30
N LYS A 228 38.48 -82.14 16.16
CA LYS A 228 38.65 -80.76 16.62
C LYS A 228 39.10 -79.84 15.48
N THR A 229 40.01 -80.29 14.62
CA THR A 229 40.41 -79.52 13.42
C THR A 229 39.26 -79.40 12.41
N LEU A 230 38.45 -80.44 12.21
CA LEU A 230 37.23 -80.38 11.38
C LEU A 230 36.26 -79.32 11.90
N GLN A 231 36.02 -79.27 13.21
CA GLN A 231 35.09 -78.32 13.83
C GLN A 231 35.62 -76.87 13.76
N GLN A 232 36.92 -76.67 13.99
CA GLN A 232 37.57 -75.36 13.82
C GLN A 232 37.51 -74.89 12.35
N GLN A 233 37.77 -75.77 11.39
CA GLN A 233 37.66 -75.43 9.96
C GLN A 233 36.22 -75.11 9.53
N LYS A 234 35.22 -75.83 10.05
CA LYS A 234 33.81 -75.47 9.85
C LYS A 234 33.48 -74.08 10.39
N GLN A 235 33.88 -73.77 11.62
CA GLN A 235 33.61 -72.47 12.24
C GLN A 235 34.31 -71.33 11.48
N LEU A 236 35.53 -71.55 10.97
CA LEU A 236 36.21 -70.59 10.09
C LEU A 236 35.45 -70.38 8.76
N VAL A 237 34.96 -71.45 8.14
CA VAL A 237 34.15 -71.36 6.90
C VAL A 237 32.80 -70.65 7.14
N GLU A 238 32.16 -70.86 8.29
CA GLU A 238 30.91 -70.18 8.67
C GLU A 238 31.15 -68.69 8.97
N ASN A 239 32.27 -68.34 9.61
CA ASN A 239 32.68 -66.94 9.82
C ASN A 239 33.01 -66.24 8.48
N GLU A 240 33.83 -66.86 7.62
CA GLU A 240 34.16 -66.31 6.28
C GLU A 240 32.91 -66.19 5.39
N ALA A 241 31.97 -67.13 5.47
CA ALA A 241 30.70 -67.05 4.75
C ALA A 241 29.81 -65.90 5.26
N THR A 242 29.72 -65.69 6.57
CA THR A 242 28.94 -64.58 7.14
C THR A 242 29.59 -63.22 6.91
N GLU A 243 30.93 -63.12 7.02
CA GLU A 243 31.66 -61.92 6.60
C GLU A 243 31.49 -61.62 5.10
N THR A 244 31.54 -62.64 4.24
CA THR A 244 31.34 -62.47 2.79
C THR A 244 29.91 -62.01 2.48
N GLN A 245 28.90 -62.55 3.18
CA GLN A 245 27.51 -62.09 3.05
C GLN A 245 27.32 -60.66 3.55
N ALA A 246 27.94 -60.27 4.67
CA ALA A 246 27.91 -58.89 5.16
C ALA A 246 28.54 -57.92 4.14
N LYS A 247 29.73 -58.23 3.64
CA LYS A 247 30.43 -57.44 2.61
C LYS A 247 29.64 -57.37 1.30
N GLN A 248 28.94 -58.44 0.91
CA GLN A 248 28.03 -58.43 -0.25
C GLN A 248 26.83 -57.49 -0.03
N ILE A 249 26.19 -57.53 1.15
CA ILE A 249 25.09 -56.64 1.51
C ILE A 249 25.55 -55.17 1.53
N GLU A 250 26.75 -54.88 2.03
CA GLU A 250 27.35 -53.55 1.98
C GLU A 250 27.63 -53.08 0.54
N LEU A 251 28.14 -53.97 -0.33
CA LEU A 251 28.36 -53.67 -1.75
C LEU A 251 27.04 -53.44 -2.51
N ASP A 252 26.01 -54.25 -2.26
CA ASP A 252 24.70 -54.07 -2.90
C ASP A 252 24.01 -52.79 -2.42
N LYS A 253 24.07 -52.48 -1.11
CA LYS A 253 23.54 -51.25 -0.53
C LYS A 253 24.27 -50.01 -1.05
N THR A 254 25.60 -50.01 -1.10
CA THR A 254 26.36 -48.90 -1.69
C THR A 254 26.10 -48.76 -3.19
N ALA A 255 25.85 -49.86 -3.92
CA ALA A 255 25.44 -49.81 -5.32
C ALA A 255 24.03 -49.22 -5.50
N GLU A 256 23.10 -49.45 -4.58
CA GLU A 256 21.78 -48.78 -4.57
C GLU A 256 21.89 -47.28 -4.22
N GLU A 257 22.70 -46.93 -3.22
CA GLU A 257 22.99 -45.53 -2.87
C GLU A 257 23.64 -44.79 -4.06
N PHE A 258 24.60 -45.41 -4.75
CA PHE A 258 25.18 -44.86 -5.98
C PHE A 258 24.13 -44.65 -7.09
N ARG A 259 23.13 -45.52 -7.23
CA ARG A 259 22.02 -45.31 -8.18
C ARG A 259 21.15 -44.13 -7.78
N SER A 260 20.75 -44.01 -6.51
CA SER A 260 19.94 -42.87 -6.02
C SER A 260 20.68 -41.55 -6.22
N MET A 261 21.95 -41.47 -5.77
CA MET A 261 22.79 -40.29 -5.94
C MET A 261 23.02 -39.94 -7.42
N HIS A 262 23.04 -40.93 -8.33
CA HIS A 262 23.13 -40.68 -9.77
C HIS A 262 21.82 -40.16 -10.36
N GLU A 263 20.66 -40.69 -9.96
CA GLU A 263 19.35 -40.14 -10.35
C GLU A 263 19.15 -38.72 -9.82
N GLU A 264 19.47 -38.46 -8.55
CA GLU A 264 19.40 -37.14 -7.93
C GLU A 264 20.33 -36.15 -8.66
N ARG A 265 21.55 -36.56 -9.00
CA ARG A 265 22.43 -35.78 -9.87
C ARG A 265 21.81 -35.50 -11.24
N GLN A 266 21.16 -36.46 -11.89
CA GLN A 266 20.50 -36.22 -13.18
C GLN A 266 19.32 -35.25 -13.04
N ARG A 267 18.51 -35.36 -11.98
CA ARG A 267 17.41 -34.43 -11.68
C ARG A 267 17.94 -33.01 -11.44
N LEU A 268 19.01 -32.85 -10.67
CA LEU A 268 19.69 -31.57 -10.42
C LEU A 268 20.29 -30.98 -11.70
N VAL A 269 20.97 -31.78 -12.53
CA VAL A 269 21.52 -31.31 -13.82
C VAL A 269 20.41 -30.85 -14.76
N LYS A 270 19.28 -31.58 -14.81
CA LYS A 270 18.12 -31.17 -15.61
C LYS A 270 17.50 -29.87 -15.08
N GLN A 271 17.28 -29.75 -13.78
CA GLN A 271 16.76 -28.51 -13.16
C GLN A 271 17.70 -27.32 -13.42
N TRP A 272 19.02 -27.54 -13.41
CA TRP A 272 20.02 -26.52 -13.74
C TRP A 272 19.96 -26.12 -15.23
N GLN A 273 19.78 -27.08 -16.14
CA GLN A 273 19.53 -26.81 -17.56
C GLN A 273 18.23 -26.02 -17.77
N ASP A 274 17.11 -26.46 -17.17
CA ASP A 274 15.80 -25.80 -17.24
C ASP A 274 15.87 -24.35 -16.70
N THR A 275 16.65 -24.10 -15.64
CA THR A 275 16.85 -22.73 -15.09
C THR A 275 17.74 -21.84 -15.97
N ILE A 276 18.78 -22.38 -16.63
CA ILE A 276 19.57 -21.65 -17.65
C ILE A 276 18.71 -21.34 -18.88
N GLU A 277 17.84 -22.27 -19.29
CA GLU A 277 16.89 -22.07 -20.38
C GLU A 277 15.81 -21.03 -20.05
N ALA A 278 15.37 -20.95 -18.79
CA ALA A 278 14.46 -19.90 -18.32
C ALA A 278 15.16 -18.54 -18.22
N MET A 279 16.42 -18.51 -17.76
CA MET A 279 17.26 -17.31 -17.71
C MET A 279 17.46 -16.73 -19.11
N LYS A 280 17.92 -17.53 -20.08
CA LYS A 280 18.11 -17.10 -21.47
C LYS A 280 16.84 -16.58 -22.15
N ARG A 281 15.67 -17.16 -21.84
CA ARG A 281 14.39 -16.63 -22.34
C ARG A 281 14.10 -15.25 -21.74
N ARG A 282 14.30 -15.08 -20.43
CA ARG A 282 14.16 -13.77 -19.77
C ARG A 282 15.17 -12.74 -20.23
N ASP A 283 16.42 -13.11 -20.49
CA ASP A 283 17.42 -12.19 -21.03
C ASP A 283 16.99 -11.67 -22.42
N ALA A 284 16.40 -12.53 -23.26
CA ALA A 284 15.84 -12.15 -24.55
C ALA A 284 14.54 -11.31 -24.42
N GLU A 285 13.65 -11.65 -23.48
CA GLU A 285 12.45 -10.86 -23.16
C GLU A 285 12.83 -9.45 -22.65
N ILE A 286 13.85 -9.35 -21.81
CA ILE A 286 14.40 -8.09 -21.28
C ILE A 286 15.06 -7.28 -22.39
N ALA A 287 15.80 -7.91 -23.31
CA ALA A 287 16.38 -7.25 -24.48
C ALA A 287 15.28 -6.66 -25.39
N ALA A 288 14.27 -7.46 -25.76
CA ALA A 288 13.15 -7.02 -26.58
C ALA A 288 12.30 -5.92 -25.89
N ALA A 289 12.10 -6.02 -24.57
CA ALA A 289 11.47 -4.97 -23.78
C ALA A 289 12.32 -3.68 -23.75
N GLY A 290 13.64 -3.80 -23.67
CA GLY A 290 14.60 -2.70 -23.76
C GLY A 290 14.59 -2.00 -25.12
N GLU A 291 14.55 -2.75 -26.21
CA GLU A 291 14.39 -2.24 -27.58
C GLU A 291 13.03 -1.53 -27.75
N SER A 292 11.94 -2.14 -27.28
CA SER A 292 10.61 -1.52 -27.28
C SER A 292 10.58 -0.22 -26.46
N PHE A 293 11.25 -0.19 -25.31
CA PHE A 293 11.37 1.00 -24.48
C PHE A 293 12.23 2.09 -25.15
N ALA A 294 13.34 1.72 -25.79
CA ALA A 294 14.18 2.65 -26.54
C ALA A 294 13.41 3.28 -27.71
N ALA A 295 12.69 2.48 -28.51
CA ALA A 295 11.84 2.97 -29.60
C ALA A 295 10.69 3.87 -29.10
N LYS A 296 10.03 3.50 -27.99
CA LYS A 296 8.98 4.32 -27.36
C LYS A 296 9.54 5.63 -26.78
N LYS A 297 10.75 5.61 -26.22
CA LYS A 297 11.46 6.80 -25.73
C LYS A 297 11.86 7.71 -26.88
N GLN A 298 12.41 7.18 -27.96
CA GLN A 298 12.73 7.97 -29.16
C GLN A 298 11.46 8.61 -29.73
N SER A 299 10.37 7.85 -29.89
CA SER A 299 9.07 8.39 -30.32
C SER A 299 8.40 9.35 -29.33
N LEU A 300 8.82 9.37 -28.06
CA LEU A 300 8.43 10.37 -27.07
C LEU A 300 9.24 11.66 -27.27
N ASP A 301 10.55 11.54 -27.50
CA ASP A 301 11.47 12.65 -27.71
C ASP A 301 11.20 13.34 -29.07
N ASP A 302 10.98 12.59 -30.16
CA ASP A 302 10.49 13.11 -31.45
C ASP A 302 9.20 13.94 -31.27
N LYS A 303 8.27 13.47 -30.42
CA LYS A 303 7.02 14.18 -30.11
C LYS A 303 7.24 15.41 -29.23
N LYS A 304 8.26 15.44 -28.37
CA LYS A 304 8.65 16.65 -27.62
C LYS A 304 9.19 17.71 -28.57
N ASP A 305 10.02 17.32 -29.53
CA ASP A 305 10.64 18.23 -30.49
C ASP A 305 9.60 18.81 -31.45
N VAL A 306 8.71 17.99 -32.01
CA VAL A 306 7.53 18.46 -32.77
C VAL A 306 6.65 19.39 -31.93
N LEU A 307 6.44 19.10 -30.64
CA LEU A 307 5.66 19.96 -29.74
C LEU A 307 6.40 21.26 -29.37
N ALA A 308 7.74 21.25 -29.36
CA ALA A 308 8.58 22.43 -29.19
C ALA A 308 8.55 23.31 -30.46
N GLU A 309 8.63 22.72 -31.66
CA GLU A 309 8.39 23.42 -32.92
C GLU A 309 7.01 24.08 -32.96
N HIS A 310 5.95 23.34 -32.58
CA HIS A 310 4.60 23.90 -32.55
C HIS A 310 4.48 25.06 -31.54
N LYS A 311 5.11 24.97 -30.37
CA LYS A 311 5.19 26.08 -29.40
C LYS A 311 5.99 27.27 -29.94
N HIS A 312 7.07 27.05 -30.68
CA HIS A 312 7.86 28.12 -31.30
C HIS A 312 7.09 28.80 -32.43
N ARG A 313 6.44 28.02 -33.29
CA ARG A 313 5.58 28.47 -34.39
C ARG A 313 4.38 29.26 -33.89
N LEU A 314 3.75 28.82 -32.79
CA LEU A 314 2.69 29.57 -32.11
C LEU A 314 3.20 30.93 -31.59
N LYS A 315 4.33 30.96 -30.89
CA LYS A 315 4.95 32.23 -30.43
C LYS A 315 5.29 33.18 -31.58
N LEU A 316 5.76 32.64 -32.71
CA LEU A 316 6.04 33.45 -33.90
C LEU A 316 4.74 34.05 -34.46
N GLN A 317 3.67 33.25 -34.57
CA GLN A 317 2.35 33.72 -35.00
C GLN A 317 1.70 34.70 -34.00
N GLU A 318 1.93 34.56 -32.69
CA GLU A 318 1.52 35.54 -31.67
C GLU A 318 2.26 36.87 -31.86
N GLN A 319 3.58 36.83 -32.14
CA GLN A 319 4.38 38.03 -32.44
C GLN A 319 3.94 38.69 -33.75
N GLU A 320 3.73 37.93 -34.83
CA GLU A 320 3.21 38.44 -36.10
C GLU A 320 1.82 39.06 -35.94
N ASN A 321 0.91 38.44 -35.18
CA ASN A 321 -0.42 39.00 -34.90
C ASN A 321 -0.33 40.29 -34.08
N ASN A 322 0.55 40.38 -33.08
CA ASN A 322 0.78 41.61 -32.31
C ASN A 322 1.36 42.72 -33.20
N GLU A 323 2.31 42.40 -34.09
CA GLU A 323 2.82 43.35 -35.09
C GLU A 323 1.71 43.80 -36.06
N LEU A 324 0.85 42.89 -36.51
CA LEU A 324 -0.28 43.22 -37.39
C LEU A 324 -1.31 44.12 -36.68
N GLN A 325 -1.62 43.87 -35.40
CA GLN A 325 -2.47 44.76 -34.60
C GLN A 325 -1.85 46.15 -34.44
N LEU A 326 -0.54 46.26 -34.17
CA LEU A 326 0.17 47.54 -34.13
C LEU A 326 0.15 48.27 -35.48
N LYS A 327 0.32 47.54 -36.59
CA LYS A 327 0.23 48.07 -37.96
C LYS A 327 -1.19 48.53 -38.29
N ILE A 328 -2.22 47.79 -37.88
CA ILE A 328 -3.64 48.17 -38.01
C ILE A 328 -3.92 49.44 -37.21
N ALA A 329 -3.60 49.49 -35.91
CA ALA A 329 -3.82 50.67 -35.08
C ALA A 329 -3.09 51.93 -35.61
N ALA A 330 -1.90 51.77 -36.21
CA ALA A 330 -1.21 52.85 -36.89
C ALA A 330 -1.94 53.32 -38.16
N LYS A 331 -2.50 52.40 -38.96
CA LYS A 331 -3.29 52.71 -40.16
C LYS A 331 -4.65 53.32 -39.80
N GLU A 332 -5.30 52.90 -38.72
CA GLU A 332 -6.54 53.49 -38.20
C GLU A 332 -6.32 54.93 -37.71
N ARG A 333 -5.24 55.19 -36.96
CA ARG A 333 -4.84 56.55 -36.56
C ARG A 333 -4.59 57.43 -37.78
N LEU A 334 -3.92 56.91 -38.81
CA LEU A 334 -3.70 57.63 -40.08
C LEU A 334 -5.01 57.87 -40.83
N GLN A 335 -5.93 56.89 -40.89
CA GLN A 335 -7.23 57.03 -41.53
C GLN A 335 -8.12 58.05 -40.79
N SER A 336 -8.08 58.06 -39.46
CA SER A 336 -8.77 59.04 -38.62
C SER A 336 -8.25 60.46 -38.90
N LYS A 337 -6.93 60.63 -38.95
CA LYS A 337 -6.32 61.91 -39.34
C LYS A 337 -6.73 62.34 -40.75
N LEU A 338 -6.63 61.46 -41.75
CA LEU A 338 -7.02 61.77 -43.13
C LEU A 338 -8.51 62.11 -43.27
N ARG A 339 -9.40 61.52 -42.45
CA ARG A 339 -10.81 61.91 -42.36
C ARG A 339 -10.98 63.32 -41.79
N ALA A 340 -10.25 63.68 -40.74
CA ALA A 340 -10.27 65.03 -40.17
C ALA A 340 -9.70 66.08 -41.14
N ASP A 341 -8.58 65.78 -41.80
CA ASP A 341 -7.96 66.64 -42.82
C ASP A 341 -8.93 66.86 -44.01
N LEU A 342 -9.62 65.81 -44.46
CA LEU A 342 -10.65 65.88 -45.51
C LEU A 342 -11.89 66.66 -45.07
N GLN A 343 -12.33 66.53 -43.82
CA GLN A 343 -13.45 67.30 -43.26
C GLN A 343 -13.09 68.80 -43.20
N GLN A 344 -11.86 69.14 -42.78
CA GLN A 344 -11.38 70.53 -42.77
C GLN A 344 -11.22 71.08 -44.20
N ALA A 345 -10.76 70.27 -45.16
CA ALA A 345 -10.69 70.67 -46.57
C ALA A 345 -12.09 70.93 -47.16
N ASN A 346 -13.08 70.09 -46.87
CA ASN A 346 -14.47 70.29 -47.29
C ASN A 346 -15.10 71.55 -46.68
N ALA A 347 -14.81 71.85 -45.40
CA ALA A 347 -15.27 73.09 -44.77
C ALA A 347 -14.74 74.33 -45.51
N ARG A 348 -13.43 74.41 -45.77
CA ARG A 348 -12.83 75.48 -46.58
C ARG A 348 -13.39 75.57 -48.00
N LEU A 349 -13.66 74.42 -48.63
CA LEU A 349 -14.27 74.38 -49.97
C LEU A 349 -15.69 74.95 -49.95
N GLN A 350 -16.46 74.71 -48.88
CA GLN A 350 -17.77 75.33 -48.71
C GLN A 350 -17.65 76.84 -48.44
N GLU A 351 -16.76 77.27 -47.54
CA GLU A 351 -16.48 78.70 -47.30
C GLU A 351 -16.12 79.44 -48.61
N PHE A 352 -15.32 78.83 -49.49
CA PHE A 352 -15.00 79.40 -50.80
C PHE A 352 -16.19 79.39 -51.78
N ARG A 353 -17.11 78.41 -51.71
CA ARG A 353 -18.36 78.44 -52.49
C ARG A 353 -19.25 79.59 -52.04
N ASP A 354 -19.43 79.74 -50.74
CA ASP A 354 -20.27 80.78 -50.14
C ASP A 354 -19.74 82.18 -50.49
N GLN A 355 -18.40 82.37 -50.48
CA GLN A 355 -17.73 83.57 -50.99
C GLN A 355 -17.99 83.81 -52.49
N VAL A 356 -17.93 82.77 -53.32
CA VAL A 356 -18.22 82.87 -54.77
C VAL A 356 -19.69 83.18 -55.03
N GLU A 357 -20.63 82.69 -54.23
CA GLU A 357 -22.05 83.05 -54.34
C GLU A 357 -22.32 84.49 -53.87
N LEU A 358 -21.64 84.96 -52.82
CA LEU A 358 -21.66 86.36 -52.42
C LEU A 358 -21.17 87.29 -53.54
N LEU A 359 -20.04 86.94 -54.18
CA LEU A 359 -19.49 87.68 -55.32
C LEU A 359 -20.41 87.64 -56.55
N LYS A 360 -21.06 86.50 -56.85
CA LYS A 360 -22.09 86.42 -57.91
C LYS A 360 -23.29 87.32 -57.61
N SER A 361 -23.73 87.38 -56.36
CA SER A 361 -24.83 88.24 -55.93
C SER A 361 -24.47 89.73 -56.09
N GLN A 362 -23.28 90.12 -55.64
CA GLN A 362 -22.73 91.48 -55.82
C GLN A 362 -22.60 91.85 -57.31
N LEU A 363 -22.06 90.95 -58.15
CA LEU A 363 -21.94 91.16 -59.59
C LEU A 363 -23.33 91.30 -60.26
N THR A 364 -24.30 90.49 -59.85
CA THR A 364 -25.68 90.56 -60.36
C THR A 364 -26.33 91.91 -60.00
N SER A 365 -26.11 92.41 -58.78
CA SER A 365 -26.55 93.75 -58.34
C SER A 365 -25.86 94.88 -59.13
N ALA A 366 -24.56 94.77 -59.39
CA ALA A 366 -23.84 95.73 -60.24
C ALA A 366 -24.36 95.73 -61.69
N VAL A 367 -24.70 94.56 -62.24
CA VAL A 367 -25.28 94.42 -63.59
C VAL A 367 -26.69 95.00 -63.67
N THR A 368 -27.54 94.83 -62.65
CA THR A 368 -28.89 95.44 -62.65
C THR A 368 -28.81 96.97 -62.52
N GLN A 369 -27.92 97.51 -61.67
CA GLN A 369 -27.65 98.95 -61.59
C GLN A 369 -27.13 99.52 -62.91
N LEU A 370 -26.20 98.82 -63.58
CA LEU A 370 -25.66 99.24 -64.89
C LEU A 370 -26.73 99.21 -65.98
N ASN A 371 -27.64 98.23 -65.96
CA ASN A 371 -28.77 98.18 -66.88
C ASN A 371 -29.83 99.27 -66.60
N GLN A 372 -30.06 99.65 -65.34
CA GLN A 372 -30.89 100.81 -65.00
C GLN A 372 -30.26 102.11 -65.54
N GLN A 373 -28.94 102.31 -65.40
CA GLN A 373 -28.23 103.45 -65.97
C GLN A 373 -28.27 103.48 -67.51
N ARG A 374 -28.16 102.32 -68.17
CA ARG A 374 -28.36 102.20 -69.63
C ARG A 374 -29.77 102.60 -70.06
N SER A 375 -30.80 102.16 -69.34
CA SER A 375 -32.20 102.55 -69.59
C SER A 375 -32.42 104.06 -69.42
N TYR A 376 -31.90 104.65 -68.35
CA TYR A 376 -31.95 106.10 -68.12
C TYR A 376 -31.28 106.90 -69.23
N ASN A 377 -30.11 106.45 -69.72
CA ASN A 377 -29.41 107.09 -70.83
C ASN A 377 -30.12 106.90 -72.18
N ALA A 378 -30.76 105.75 -72.43
CA ALA A 378 -31.58 105.52 -73.62
C ALA A 378 -32.77 106.49 -73.68
N ASN A 379 -33.45 106.71 -72.55
CA ASN A 379 -34.56 107.67 -72.46
C ASN A 379 -34.09 109.12 -72.69
N LYS A 380 -32.88 109.49 -72.25
CA LYS A 380 -32.26 110.79 -72.61
C LYS A 380 -31.92 110.88 -74.10
N GLY A 381 -31.50 109.79 -74.72
CA GLY A 381 -31.27 109.71 -76.16
C GLY A 381 -32.54 110.00 -76.96
N ALA A 382 -33.63 109.30 -76.67
CA ALA A 382 -34.92 109.48 -77.34
C ALA A 382 -35.44 110.93 -77.26
N ASN A 383 -35.31 111.58 -76.11
CA ASN A 383 -35.70 113.00 -75.95
C ASN A 383 -34.82 113.95 -76.79
N LEU A 384 -33.54 113.64 -76.98
CA LEU A 384 -32.63 114.41 -77.86
C LEU A 384 -32.86 114.12 -79.35
N GLU A 385 -33.39 112.96 -79.71
CA GLU A 385 -33.83 112.65 -81.08
C GLU A 385 -35.05 113.49 -81.47
N SER A 386 -36.09 113.48 -80.62
CA SER A 386 -37.34 114.25 -80.81
C SER A 386 -37.05 115.75 -81.04
N MET A 387 -36.17 116.35 -80.23
CA MET A 387 -35.79 117.76 -80.36
C MET A 387 -35.01 118.11 -81.64
N LYS A 388 -34.52 117.12 -82.41
CA LYS A 388 -33.95 117.34 -83.76
C LYS A 388 -35.05 117.35 -84.84
N GLU A 389 -36.03 116.45 -84.73
CA GLU A 389 -37.14 116.37 -85.70
C GLU A 389 -37.94 117.68 -85.76
N ASP A 390 -38.29 118.26 -84.61
CA ASP A 390 -38.93 119.58 -84.53
C ASP A 390 -38.12 120.68 -85.23
N LEU A 391 -36.79 120.59 -85.20
CA LEU A 391 -35.89 121.59 -85.76
C LEU A 391 -35.90 121.53 -87.31
N ASP A 392 -35.83 120.34 -87.90
CA ASP A 392 -35.86 120.18 -89.35
C ASP A 392 -37.26 120.36 -89.97
N ILE A 393 -38.35 120.10 -89.23
CA ILE A 393 -39.72 120.47 -89.63
C ILE A 393 -39.82 122.00 -89.86
N ASN A 394 -39.32 122.79 -88.91
CA ASN A 394 -39.29 124.26 -89.04
C ASN A 394 -38.36 124.72 -90.17
N ARG A 395 -37.22 124.03 -90.36
CA ARG A 395 -36.23 124.32 -91.41
C ARG A 395 -36.78 124.10 -92.82
N ASN A 396 -37.67 123.13 -93.01
CA ASN A 396 -38.31 122.88 -94.29
C ASN A 396 -39.44 123.87 -94.59
N ARG A 397 -40.22 124.31 -93.59
CA ARG A 397 -41.23 125.38 -93.77
C ARG A 397 -40.65 126.67 -94.36
N TYR A 398 -39.45 127.07 -93.91
CA TYR A 398 -38.75 128.26 -94.42
C TYR A 398 -38.28 128.13 -95.90
N LYS A 399 -37.94 126.92 -96.36
CA LYS A 399 -37.54 126.69 -97.76
C LYS A 399 -38.72 126.79 -98.72
N THR A 400 -39.91 126.32 -98.31
CA THR A 400 -41.10 126.31 -99.14
C THR A 400 -41.63 127.72 -99.39
N THR A 401 -41.68 128.57 -98.37
CA THR A 401 -42.11 129.98 -98.53
C THR A 401 -41.18 130.79 -99.42
N LYS A 402 -39.85 130.53 -99.36
CA LYS A 402 -38.90 131.20 -100.26
C LYS A 402 -39.15 130.86 -101.74
N LYS A 403 -39.34 129.58 -102.09
CA LYS A 403 -39.58 129.16 -103.48
C LYS A 403 -40.84 129.78 -104.11
N ILE A 404 -41.88 130.00 -103.31
CA ILE A 404 -43.15 130.59 -103.80
C ILE A 404 -42.96 132.07 -104.16
N LEU A 405 -42.10 132.79 -103.43
CA LEU A 405 -41.83 134.21 -103.70
C LEU A 405 -40.99 134.42 -104.98
N GLU A 406 -40.01 133.54 -105.23
CA GLU A 406 -39.14 133.60 -106.42
C GLU A 406 -39.87 133.26 -107.73
N SER A 407 -40.96 132.47 -107.66
CA SER A 407 -41.72 132.02 -108.84
C SER A 407 -42.70 133.05 -109.43
N CYS A 408 -43.01 134.14 -108.73
CA CYS A 408 -44.09 135.06 -109.11
C CYS A 408 -43.63 136.32 -109.89
N MET A 409 -42.35 136.45 -110.25
CA MET A 409 -41.81 137.75 -110.71
C MET A 409 -41.33 137.83 -112.17
N ASN A 410 -41.40 136.78 -112.99
CA ASN A 410 -40.89 136.84 -114.37
C ASN A 410 -41.72 136.09 -115.45
N SER A 411 -42.39 136.89 -116.30
CA SER A 411 -42.76 136.62 -117.71
C SER A 411 -43.87 135.60 -118.05
N THR A 412 -44.29 135.63 -119.32
CA THR A 412 -45.58 135.12 -119.84
C THR A 412 -45.48 134.53 -121.26
N LEU A 413 -46.40 133.61 -121.60
CA LEU A 413 -46.71 133.05 -122.94
C LEU A 413 -45.59 132.17 -123.57
N ASP A 414 -45.88 131.23 -124.48
CA ASP A 414 -47.15 130.82 -125.13
C ASP A 414 -47.27 129.27 -125.21
N ALA A 415 -48.46 128.72 -125.56
CA ALA A 415 -48.87 127.38 -125.16
C ALA A 415 -49.03 126.29 -126.24
N GLU A 416 -49.02 126.61 -127.54
CA GLU A 416 -49.57 125.69 -128.57
C GLU A 416 -48.65 124.52 -128.98
N THR A 417 -47.34 124.58 -128.73
CA THR A 417 -46.38 123.55 -129.18
C THR A 417 -46.27 122.33 -128.27
N LEU A 418 -46.73 122.40 -127.02
CA LEU A 418 -46.46 121.35 -126.01
C LEU A 418 -47.31 120.08 -126.24
N ALA A 419 -48.52 120.21 -126.76
CA ALA A 419 -49.48 119.11 -126.86
C ALA A 419 -49.01 117.96 -127.77
N LYS A 420 -48.25 118.27 -128.82
CA LYS A 420 -47.93 117.32 -129.90
C LYS A 420 -46.85 116.30 -129.55
N ASN A 421 -46.07 116.55 -128.50
CA ASN A 421 -45.03 115.64 -128.01
C ASN A 421 -45.55 114.66 -126.93
N ALA A 422 -46.67 114.99 -126.27
CA ALA A 422 -47.21 114.14 -125.20
C ALA A 422 -47.85 112.84 -125.73
N GLU A 423 -48.31 112.84 -126.98
CA GLU A 423 -49.03 111.72 -127.60
C GLU A 423 -48.08 110.62 -128.15
N THR A 424 -46.82 110.96 -128.43
CA THR A 424 -45.80 109.99 -128.87
C THR A 424 -45.27 109.12 -127.73
N ASP A 425 -45.07 109.69 -126.55
CA ASP A 425 -44.40 109.00 -125.43
C ASP A 425 -45.30 107.91 -124.80
N LEU A 426 -46.62 108.13 -124.79
CA LEU A 426 -47.59 107.21 -124.17
C LEU A 426 -47.63 105.85 -124.90
N ASN A 427 -47.51 105.86 -126.23
CA ASN A 427 -47.48 104.65 -127.05
C ASN A 427 -46.22 103.79 -126.81
N ALA A 428 -45.10 104.38 -126.37
CA ALA A 428 -43.88 103.64 -126.07
C ALA A 428 -44.00 102.80 -124.80
N MET A 429 -44.60 103.37 -123.73
CA MET A 429 -44.74 102.68 -122.44
C MET A 429 -45.67 101.46 -122.50
N GLU A 430 -46.70 101.49 -123.35
CA GLU A 430 -47.58 100.33 -123.55
C GLU A 430 -46.88 99.10 -124.15
N ALA A 431 -45.76 99.28 -124.86
CA ALA A 431 -45.02 98.18 -125.48
C ALA A 431 -44.14 97.42 -124.47
N GLU A 432 -43.54 98.12 -123.51
CA GLU A 432 -42.65 97.50 -122.50
C GLU A 432 -43.45 96.69 -121.46
N SER A 433 -44.61 97.18 -121.03
CA SER A 433 -45.48 96.47 -120.08
C SER A 433 -45.80 95.03 -120.54
N LYS A 434 -46.21 94.89 -121.80
CA LYS A 434 -46.57 93.61 -122.46
C LYS A 434 -45.39 92.64 -122.64
N ARG A 435 -44.15 93.07 -122.35
CA ARG A 435 -42.96 92.21 -122.32
C ARG A 435 -42.76 91.56 -120.94
N PHE A 436 -42.89 92.32 -119.85
CA PHE A 436 -42.65 91.82 -118.50
C PHE A 436 -43.65 90.73 -118.07
N ASP A 437 -44.92 90.84 -118.46
CA ASP A 437 -45.95 89.82 -118.17
C ASP A 437 -45.56 88.42 -118.66
N LYS A 438 -44.93 88.33 -119.83
CA LYS A 438 -44.49 87.05 -120.43
C LYS A 438 -43.33 86.41 -119.65
N GLU A 439 -42.44 87.24 -119.12
CA GLU A 439 -41.28 86.81 -118.33
C GLU A 439 -41.72 86.32 -116.94
N ILE A 440 -42.68 87.01 -116.32
CA ILE A 440 -43.33 86.60 -115.06
C ILE A 440 -44.07 85.25 -115.21
N ALA A 441 -44.74 85.01 -116.33
CA ALA A 441 -45.41 83.74 -116.58
C ALA A 441 -44.43 82.55 -116.65
N LEU A 442 -43.30 82.73 -117.36
CA LEU A 442 -42.28 81.70 -117.54
C LEU A 442 -41.60 81.33 -116.21
N LEU A 443 -41.30 82.33 -115.36
CA LEU A 443 -40.74 82.11 -114.02
C LEU A 443 -41.69 81.36 -113.08
N LYS A 444 -43.00 81.61 -113.15
CA LYS A 444 -44.02 80.88 -112.37
C LYS A 444 -44.04 79.39 -112.71
N GLU A 445 -43.93 79.02 -113.98
CA GLU A 445 -43.90 77.60 -114.36
C GLU A 445 -42.63 76.88 -113.88
N GLN A 446 -41.46 77.55 -113.96
CA GLN A 446 -40.21 77.00 -113.43
C GLN A 446 -40.28 76.77 -111.91
N MET A 447 -40.90 77.69 -111.16
CA MET A 447 -41.13 77.53 -109.73
C MET A 447 -42.05 76.34 -109.40
N PHE A 448 -43.12 76.14 -110.18
CA PHE A 448 -44.02 75.00 -110.00
C PHE A 448 -43.28 73.66 -110.22
N ARG A 449 -42.56 73.51 -111.34
CA ARG A 449 -41.79 72.30 -111.66
C ARG A 449 -40.73 71.98 -110.58
N ARG A 450 -39.99 72.99 -110.10
CA ARG A 450 -39.01 72.82 -109.00
C ARG A 450 -39.68 72.41 -107.68
N SER A 451 -40.82 73.02 -107.35
CA SER A 451 -41.58 72.68 -106.13
C SER A 451 -42.06 71.23 -106.14
N GLN A 452 -42.50 70.73 -107.30
CA GLN A 452 -42.92 69.33 -107.44
C GLN A 452 -41.75 68.35 -107.34
N THR A 453 -40.56 68.69 -107.85
CA THR A 453 -39.35 67.88 -107.61
C THR A 453 -38.91 67.88 -106.14
N LEU A 454 -39.07 68.99 -105.43
CA LEU A 454 -38.77 69.09 -104.00
C LEU A 454 -39.70 68.21 -103.16
N PHE A 455 -40.99 68.16 -103.52
CA PHE A 455 -41.98 67.30 -102.86
C PHE A 455 -41.62 65.81 -102.97
N ASN A 456 -41.31 65.35 -104.19
CA ASN A 456 -40.92 63.95 -104.44
C ASN A 456 -39.65 63.56 -103.66
N LEU A 457 -38.65 64.46 -103.60
CA LEU A 457 -37.42 64.22 -102.83
C LEU A 457 -37.70 64.11 -101.32
N ARG A 458 -38.56 64.97 -100.75
CA ARG A 458 -38.99 64.86 -99.35
C ARG A 458 -39.78 63.60 -99.04
N GLN A 459 -40.58 63.10 -99.99
CA GLN A 459 -41.31 61.85 -99.83
C GLN A 459 -40.36 60.64 -99.81
N ASN A 460 -39.32 60.66 -100.65
CA ASN A 460 -38.26 59.63 -100.63
C ASN A 460 -37.41 59.72 -99.34
N GLU A 461 -37.06 60.93 -98.90
CA GLU A 461 -36.37 61.18 -97.61
C GLU A 461 -37.17 60.60 -96.43
N ALA A 462 -38.48 60.83 -96.39
CA ALA A 462 -39.36 60.26 -95.36
C ALA A 462 -39.41 58.72 -95.40
N SER A 463 -39.42 58.10 -96.59
CA SER A 463 -39.35 56.63 -96.73
C SER A 463 -38.03 56.08 -96.18
N LEU A 464 -36.90 56.70 -96.56
CA LEU A 464 -35.58 56.28 -96.09
C LEU A 464 -35.42 56.46 -94.56
N ILE A 465 -35.97 57.52 -93.98
CA ILE A 465 -36.01 57.70 -92.51
C ILE A 465 -36.83 56.59 -91.85
N ALA A 466 -37.98 56.21 -92.43
CA ALA A 466 -38.79 55.11 -91.93
C ALA A 466 -38.02 53.77 -92.00
N GLU A 467 -37.39 53.46 -93.14
CA GLU A 467 -36.56 52.26 -93.33
C GLU A 467 -35.38 52.20 -92.35
N ILE A 468 -34.65 53.32 -92.16
CA ILE A 468 -33.56 53.42 -91.18
C ILE A 468 -34.08 53.19 -89.76
N SER A 469 -35.26 53.73 -89.41
CA SER A 469 -35.86 53.51 -88.09
C SER A 469 -36.25 52.03 -87.87
N GLY A 470 -36.77 51.37 -88.90
CA GLY A 470 -37.09 49.94 -88.89
C GLY A 470 -35.84 49.06 -88.76
N ALA A 471 -34.79 49.38 -89.50
CA ALA A 471 -33.50 48.69 -89.41
C ALA A 471 -32.83 48.87 -88.03
N GLN A 472 -32.92 50.08 -87.43
CA GLN A 472 -32.46 50.32 -86.07
C GLN A 472 -33.27 49.53 -85.02
N ALA A 473 -34.60 49.43 -85.19
CA ALA A 473 -35.44 48.61 -84.31
C ALA A 473 -35.11 47.12 -84.43
N ALA A 474 -34.94 46.61 -85.66
CA ALA A 474 -34.51 45.24 -85.90
C ALA A 474 -33.13 44.94 -85.28
N ASN A 475 -32.16 45.85 -85.42
CA ASN A 475 -30.83 45.70 -84.81
C ASN A 475 -30.90 45.68 -83.26
N ARG A 476 -31.71 46.54 -82.63
CA ARG A 476 -31.96 46.48 -81.18
C ARG A 476 -32.56 45.14 -80.74
N ASN A 477 -33.50 44.59 -81.51
CA ASN A 477 -34.10 43.27 -81.23
C ASN A 477 -33.08 42.13 -81.39
N LEU A 478 -32.20 42.19 -82.39
CA LEU A 478 -31.11 41.24 -82.57
C LEU A 478 -30.08 41.32 -81.43
N LEU A 479 -29.69 42.52 -81.00
CA LEU A 479 -28.81 42.72 -79.84
C LEU A 479 -29.43 42.22 -78.53
N ALA A 480 -30.75 42.38 -78.34
CA ALA A 480 -31.48 41.79 -77.22
C ALA A 480 -31.48 40.25 -77.30
N LYS A 481 -31.63 39.68 -78.49
CA LYS A 481 -31.57 38.23 -78.71
C LYS A 481 -30.17 37.66 -78.49
N ILE A 482 -29.12 38.37 -78.89
CA ILE A 482 -27.71 38.01 -78.60
C ILE A 482 -27.49 37.96 -77.09
N LYS A 483 -27.82 39.02 -76.34
CA LYS A 483 -27.68 39.01 -74.87
C LYS A 483 -28.43 37.87 -74.17
N LEU A 484 -29.61 37.48 -74.70
CA LEU A 484 -30.38 36.36 -74.18
C LEU A 484 -29.73 35.00 -74.50
N LEU A 485 -29.08 34.89 -75.67
CA LEU A 485 -28.25 33.73 -76.01
C LEU A 485 -26.97 33.67 -75.16
N ASP A 486 -26.28 34.79 -74.92
CA ASP A 486 -25.11 34.88 -74.05
C ASP A 486 -25.44 34.43 -72.62
N GLN A 487 -26.56 34.90 -72.07
CA GLN A 487 -27.08 34.44 -70.77
C GLN A 487 -27.41 32.94 -70.77
N SER A 488 -27.93 32.40 -71.88
CA SER A 488 -28.20 30.96 -71.99
C SER A 488 -26.90 30.13 -72.08
N ALA A 489 -25.86 30.65 -72.74
CA ALA A 489 -24.55 30.00 -72.85
C ALA A 489 -23.80 29.99 -71.51
N LEU A 490 -23.81 31.11 -70.77
CA LEU A 490 -23.28 31.18 -69.41
C LEU A 490 -24.00 30.16 -68.50
N ARG A 491 -25.33 30.10 -68.57
CA ARG A 491 -26.12 29.14 -67.78
C ARG A 491 -25.87 27.67 -68.20
N GLN A 492 -25.58 27.42 -69.47
CA GLN A 492 -25.13 26.10 -69.93
C GLN A 492 -23.74 25.77 -69.40
N GLN A 493 -22.81 26.74 -69.34
CA GLN A 493 -21.49 26.55 -68.75
C GLN A 493 -21.56 26.30 -67.23
N GLU A 494 -22.44 26.99 -66.51
CA GLU A 494 -22.77 26.69 -65.11
C GLU A 494 -23.33 25.27 -64.93
N LEU A 495 -24.23 24.84 -65.80
CA LEU A 495 -24.81 23.49 -65.76
C LEU A 495 -23.78 22.40 -66.10
N VAL A 496 -22.89 22.64 -67.07
CA VAL A 496 -21.77 21.75 -67.41
C VAL A 496 -20.81 21.65 -66.23
N TYR A 497 -20.38 22.76 -65.63
CA TYR A 497 -19.48 22.75 -64.47
C TYR A 497 -20.10 22.04 -63.25
N ASN A 498 -21.40 22.25 -62.98
CA ASN A 498 -22.11 21.50 -61.95
C ASN A 498 -22.23 20.01 -62.28
N GLY A 499 -22.42 19.66 -63.56
CA GLY A 499 -22.40 18.29 -64.07
C GLY A 499 -21.04 17.62 -63.88
N GLU A 500 -19.95 18.26 -64.31
CA GLU A 500 -18.56 17.82 -64.13
C GLU A 500 -18.22 17.65 -62.65
N PHE A 501 -18.65 18.58 -61.77
CA PHE A 501 -18.46 18.46 -60.32
C PHE A 501 -19.24 17.29 -59.71
N GLN A 502 -20.47 17.04 -60.17
CA GLN A 502 -21.23 15.85 -59.76
C GLN A 502 -20.62 14.55 -60.30
N ILE A 503 -20.13 14.55 -61.54
CA ILE A 503 -19.40 13.43 -62.15
C ILE A 503 -18.14 13.14 -61.31
N GLN A 504 -17.29 14.13 -61.02
CA GLN A 504 -16.13 13.93 -60.15
C GLN A 504 -16.49 13.44 -58.74
N GLN A 505 -17.63 13.89 -58.16
CA GLN A 505 -18.09 13.32 -56.90
C GLN A 505 -18.54 11.86 -57.03
N MET A 506 -19.18 11.49 -58.14
CA MET A 506 -19.61 10.12 -58.40
C MET A 506 -18.43 9.22 -58.74
N GLU A 507 -17.45 9.68 -59.51
CA GLU A 507 -16.18 8.99 -59.77
C GLU A 507 -15.42 8.72 -58.46
N ARG A 508 -15.29 9.71 -57.56
CA ARG A 508 -14.67 9.51 -56.24
C ARG A 508 -15.47 8.56 -55.34
N LYS A 509 -16.80 8.47 -55.49
CA LYS A 509 -17.64 7.48 -54.79
C LYS A 509 -17.50 6.09 -55.39
N VAL A 510 -17.40 5.98 -56.72
CA VAL A 510 -17.19 4.72 -57.46
C VAL A 510 -15.81 4.16 -57.17
N ALA A 511 -14.74 4.98 -57.22
CA ALA A 511 -13.38 4.58 -56.84
C ALA A 511 -13.34 4.01 -55.41
N ARG A 512 -13.94 4.72 -54.44
CA ARG A 512 -14.08 4.23 -53.06
C ARG A 512 -14.88 2.93 -52.96
N ALA A 513 -15.91 2.74 -53.80
CA ALA A 513 -16.72 1.53 -53.85
C ALA A 513 -16.02 0.35 -54.56
N SER A 514 -15.12 0.61 -55.51
CA SER A 514 -14.28 -0.39 -56.18
C SER A 514 -13.00 -0.73 -55.40
N GLY A 515 -12.80 -0.14 -54.23
CA GLY A 515 -11.67 -0.40 -53.32
C GLY A 515 -10.49 0.56 -53.46
N GLU A 516 -10.52 1.49 -54.41
CA GLU A 516 -9.53 2.57 -54.54
C GLU A 516 -9.77 3.64 -53.46
N ARG A 517 -9.15 3.39 -52.31
CA ARG A 517 -8.99 4.37 -51.22
C ARG A 517 -7.79 5.27 -51.48
N SER A 518 -7.72 6.41 -50.77
CA SER A 518 -6.55 7.31 -50.83
C SER A 518 -5.24 6.57 -50.48
N ALA A 519 -4.10 7.07 -50.95
CA ALA A 519 -2.79 6.52 -50.58
C ALA A 519 -2.57 6.51 -49.05
N ASP A 520 -3.04 7.54 -48.36
CA ASP A 520 -2.96 7.61 -46.89
C ASP A 520 -3.98 6.69 -46.21
N GLU A 521 -5.20 6.57 -46.74
CA GLU A 521 -6.23 5.64 -46.25
C GLU A 521 -5.77 4.17 -46.39
N THR A 522 -5.16 3.81 -47.54
CA THR A 522 -4.60 2.47 -47.76
C THR A 522 -3.35 2.21 -46.92
N LYS A 523 -2.52 3.22 -46.66
CA LYS A 523 -1.35 3.09 -45.78
C LYS A 523 -1.76 2.93 -44.31
N ALA A 524 -2.75 3.69 -43.84
CA ALA A 524 -3.30 3.56 -42.50
C ALA A 524 -3.93 2.17 -42.28
N LEU A 525 -4.81 1.73 -43.20
CA LEU A 525 -5.45 0.42 -43.11
C LEU A 525 -4.43 -0.74 -43.24
N LYS A 526 -3.34 -0.59 -44.00
CA LYS A 526 -2.27 -1.59 -44.03
C LYS A 526 -1.51 -1.67 -42.71
N ALA A 527 -1.19 -0.53 -42.09
CA ALA A 527 -0.56 -0.50 -40.77
C ALA A 527 -1.48 -1.06 -39.67
N GLU A 528 -2.79 -0.83 -39.77
CA GLU A 528 -3.81 -1.40 -38.89
C GLU A 528 -3.94 -2.93 -39.09
N ILE A 529 -3.87 -3.42 -40.33
CA ILE A 529 -3.81 -4.86 -40.64
C ILE A 529 -2.50 -5.47 -40.13
N GLU A 530 -1.34 -4.82 -40.30
CA GLU A 530 -0.05 -5.30 -39.78
C GLU A 530 -0.04 -5.37 -38.25
N ALA A 531 -0.65 -4.39 -37.56
CA ALA A 531 -0.82 -4.40 -36.11
C ALA A 531 -1.74 -5.54 -35.65
N LEU A 532 -2.92 -5.71 -36.27
CA LEU A 532 -3.86 -6.80 -35.96
C LEU A 532 -3.28 -8.17 -36.30
N GLN A 533 -2.44 -8.28 -37.33
CA GLN A 533 -1.72 -9.52 -37.67
C GLN A 533 -0.67 -9.84 -36.61
N ALA A 534 0.08 -8.86 -36.11
CA ALA A 534 1.03 -9.06 -35.02
C ALA A 534 0.33 -9.46 -33.70
N GLU A 535 -0.79 -8.83 -33.35
CA GLU A 535 -1.62 -9.23 -32.20
C GLU A 535 -2.18 -10.66 -32.36
N TYR A 536 -2.62 -11.02 -33.57
CA TYR A 536 -3.09 -12.38 -33.89
C TYR A 536 -1.96 -13.42 -33.77
N ASP A 537 -0.79 -13.15 -34.34
CA ASP A 537 0.36 -14.06 -34.32
C ASP A 537 0.91 -14.22 -32.88
N GLU A 538 0.92 -13.15 -32.06
CA GLU A 538 1.25 -13.23 -30.64
C GLU A 538 0.21 -14.08 -29.88
N ALA A 539 -1.08 -13.84 -30.07
CA ALA A 539 -2.15 -14.62 -29.44
C ALA A 539 -2.10 -16.11 -29.84
N LEU A 540 -1.72 -16.42 -31.09
CA LEU A 540 -1.54 -17.77 -31.59
C LEU A 540 -0.30 -18.45 -30.99
N ALA A 541 0.80 -17.71 -30.80
CA ALA A 541 1.97 -18.19 -30.06
C ALA A 541 1.65 -18.47 -28.58
N GLN A 542 0.92 -17.56 -27.91
CA GLN A 542 0.45 -17.77 -26.53
C GLN A 542 -0.48 -18.99 -26.43
N PHE A 543 -1.41 -19.17 -27.37
CA PHE A 543 -2.28 -20.35 -27.45
C PHE A 543 -1.48 -21.64 -27.66
N SER A 544 -0.48 -21.64 -28.55
CA SER A 544 0.40 -22.79 -28.80
C SER A 544 1.23 -23.17 -27.54
N MET A 545 1.72 -22.17 -26.80
CA MET A 545 2.38 -22.39 -25.51
C MET A 545 1.41 -23.03 -24.50
N LEU A 546 0.21 -22.47 -24.34
CA LEU A 546 -0.82 -23.01 -23.44
C LEU A 546 -1.23 -24.43 -23.82
N GLN A 547 -1.45 -24.73 -25.09
CA GLN A 547 -1.76 -26.07 -25.58
C GLN A 547 -0.63 -27.07 -25.25
N THR A 548 0.63 -26.63 -25.38
CA THR A 548 1.81 -27.42 -25.01
C THR A 548 1.89 -27.65 -23.49
N GLN A 549 1.58 -26.64 -22.67
CA GLN A 549 1.51 -26.77 -21.21
C GLN A 549 0.38 -27.70 -20.76
N CYS A 550 -0.83 -27.55 -21.32
CA CYS A 550 -1.94 -28.46 -21.06
C CYS A 550 -1.62 -29.91 -21.44
N LYS A 551 -0.86 -30.13 -22.52
CA LYS A 551 -0.37 -31.47 -22.88
C LYS A 551 0.61 -32.02 -21.84
N LYS A 552 1.63 -31.24 -21.42
CA LYS A 552 2.57 -31.64 -20.36
C LYS A 552 1.83 -32.02 -19.07
N LEU A 553 0.89 -31.19 -18.61
CA LEU A 553 0.07 -31.45 -17.42
C LEU A 553 -0.81 -32.70 -17.56
N SER A 554 -1.30 -32.99 -18.78
CA SER A 554 -2.03 -34.23 -19.06
C SER A 554 -1.12 -35.47 -19.00
N ASP A 555 0.10 -35.39 -19.55
CA ASP A 555 1.08 -36.47 -19.54
C ASP A 555 1.62 -36.72 -18.11
N GLU A 556 1.86 -35.66 -17.33
CA GLU A 556 2.19 -35.72 -15.90
C GLU A 556 1.06 -36.34 -15.07
N LYS A 557 -0.20 -35.93 -15.29
CA LYS A 557 -1.38 -36.54 -14.65
C LYS A 557 -1.49 -38.04 -15.00
N ALA A 558 -1.23 -38.41 -16.25
CA ALA A 558 -1.22 -39.81 -16.68
C ALA A 558 -0.06 -40.61 -16.04
N ALA A 559 1.09 -39.99 -15.78
CA ALA A 559 2.17 -40.61 -15.01
C ALA A 559 1.77 -40.79 -13.54
N GLN A 560 1.14 -39.79 -12.90
CA GLN A 560 0.72 -39.88 -11.50
C GLN A 560 -0.41 -40.88 -11.25
N GLU A 561 -1.34 -41.08 -12.20
CA GLU A 561 -2.31 -42.18 -12.10
C GLU A 561 -1.67 -43.57 -12.26
N ARG A 562 -0.54 -43.69 -12.99
CA ARG A 562 0.23 -44.95 -13.06
C ARG A 562 0.97 -45.24 -11.75
N THR A 563 1.65 -44.26 -11.16
CA THR A 563 2.34 -44.43 -9.86
C THR A 563 1.33 -44.75 -8.75
N LYS A 564 0.21 -44.02 -8.69
CA LYS A 564 -0.93 -44.29 -7.80
C LYS A 564 -1.49 -45.71 -7.97
N LYS A 565 -1.66 -46.20 -9.21
CA LYS A 565 -2.11 -47.59 -9.46
C LYS A 565 -1.08 -48.63 -9.00
N ALA A 566 0.21 -48.37 -9.16
CA ALA A 566 1.26 -49.24 -8.63
C ALA A 566 1.24 -49.28 -7.09
N LEU A 567 1.13 -48.11 -6.44
CA LEU A 567 1.06 -47.97 -4.98
C LEU A 567 -0.18 -48.65 -4.37
N LEU A 568 -1.32 -48.61 -5.06
CA LEU A 568 -2.52 -49.35 -4.65
C LEU A 568 -2.30 -50.87 -4.71
N LYS A 569 -1.64 -51.39 -5.76
CA LYS A 569 -1.29 -52.81 -5.87
C LYS A 569 -0.29 -53.24 -4.78
N THR A 570 0.74 -52.45 -4.49
CA THR A 570 1.66 -52.76 -3.38
C THR A 570 0.97 -52.68 -2.02
N ARG A 571 -0.01 -51.80 -1.84
CA ARG A 571 -0.84 -51.77 -0.62
C ARG A 571 -1.65 -53.05 -0.48
N GLU A 572 -2.31 -53.51 -1.55
CA GLU A 572 -3.07 -54.77 -1.57
C GLU A 572 -2.17 -55.99 -1.25
N GLU A 573 -0.95 -56.03 -1.81
CA GLU A 573 0.06 -57.05 -1.49
C GLU A 573 0.53 -57.01 -0.03
N ILE A 574 0.68 -55.81 0.56
CA ILE A 574 1.02 -55.64 1.98
C ILE A 574 -0.16 -56.05 2.88
N THR A 575 -1.39 -55.66 2.55
CA THR A 575 -2.59 -56.08 3.30
C THR A 575 -2.76 -57.60 3.28
N ALA A 576 -2.48 -58.27 2.14
CA ALA A 576 -2.48 -59.73 2.06
C ALA A 576 -1.39 -60.39 2.94
N LYS A 577 -0.19 -59.78 3.03
CA LYS A 577 0.87 -60.24 3.95
C LYS A 577 0.49 -60.06 5.41
N ILE A 578 -0.14 -58.92 5.77
CA ILE A 578 -0.63 -58.66 7.13
C ILE A 578 -1.66 -59.73 7.52
N ALA A 579 -2.68 -59.96 6.71
CA ALA A 579 -3.70 -60.98 6.98
C ALA A 579 -3.12 -62.40 7.10
N LYS A 580 -2.06 -62.73 6.34
CA LYS A 580 -1.33 -63.99 6.50
C LYS A 580 -0.61 -64.07 7.86
N HIS A 581 0.09 -63.02 8.26
CA HIS A 581 0.80 -62.99 9.55
C HIS A 581 -0.15 -62.93 10.76
N GLU A 582 -1.32 -62.31 10.63
CA GLU A 582 -2.39 -62.35 11.64
C GLU A 582 -2.89 -63.79 11.84
N LEU A 583 -3.13 -64.53 10.76
CA LEU A 583 -3.53 -65.95 10.81
C LEU A 583 -2.41 -66.86 11.36
N GLU A 584 -1.15 -66.60 11.00
CA GLU A 584 0.01 -67.30 11.56
C GLU A 584 0.14 -67.06 13.07
N ASN A 585 -0.04 -65.81 13.52
CA ASN A 585 -0.03 -65.45 14.94
C ASN A 585 -1.22 -66.07 15.72
N GLU A 586 -2.42 -66.10 15.14
CA GLU A 586 -3.56 -66.77 15.77
C GLU A 586 -3.36 -68.28 15.87
N SER A 587 -2.82 -68.91 14.82
CA SER A 587 -2.45 -70.33 14.82
C SER A 587 -1.41 -70.64 15.90
N ALA A 588 -0.33 -69.85 15.99
CA ALA A 588 0.69 -69.98 17.03
C ALA A 588 0.12 -69.73 18.44
N SER A 589 -0.76 -68.73 18.62
CA SER A 589 -1.44 -68.45 19.88
C SER A 589 -2.32 -69.61 20.34
N ASN A 590 -3.03 -70.25 19.42
CA ASN A 590 -3.88 -71.40 19.73
C ASN A 590 -3.08 -72.68 19.98
N SER A 591 -1.95 -72.88 19.29
CA SER A 591 -0.98 -73.93 19.61
C SER A 591 -0.38 -73.74 21.02
N LEU A 592 0.04 -72.52 21.37
CA LEU A 592 0.55 -72.20 22.71
C LEU A 592 -0.50 -72.46 23.81
N LYS A 593 -1.77 -72.11 23.58
CA LYS A 593 -2.87 -72.43 24.52
C LYS A 593 -3.09 -73.93 24.69
N ALA A 594 -2.86 -74.74 23.66
CA ALA A 594 -2.95 -76.19 23.76
C ALA A 594 -1.79 -76.75 24.60
N ILE A 595 -0.55 -76.33 24.31
CA ILE A 595 0.67 -76.75 25.05
C ILE A 595 0.60 -76.31 26.53
N LEU A 596 0.02 -75.15 26.83
CA LEU A 596 -0.19 -74.71 28.21
C LEU A 596 -1.18 -75.60 28.97
N ARG A 597 -2.29 -76.02 28.34
CA ARG A 597 -3.24 -76.98 28.94
C ARG A 597 -2.60 -78.36 29.13
N GLU A 598 -1.88 -78.86 28.14
CA GLU A 598 -1.14 -80.13 28.25
C GLU A 598 -0.13 -80.09 29.41
N LYS A 599 0.59 -78.97 29.58
CA LYS A 599 1.46 -78.74 30.73
C LYS A 599 0.68 -78.72 32.06
N GLU A 600 -0.48 -78.07 32.12
CA GLU A 600 -1.33 -78.04 33.32
C GLU A 600 -1.85 -79.44 33.68
N GLU A 601 -2.31 -80.21 32.70
CA GLU A 601 -2.74 -81.61 32.86
C GLU A 601 -1.58 -82.52 33.33
N LEU A 602 -0.39 -82.38 32.74
CA LEU A 602 0.82 -83.11 33.16
C LEU A 602 1.29 -82.73 34.58
N LEU A 603 1.15 -81.46 34.99
CA LEU A 603 1.45 -81.03 36.35
C LEU A 603 0.48 -81.66 37.36
N VAL A 604 -0.83 -81.66 37.06
CA VAL A 604 -1.85 -82.35 37.88
C VAL A 604 -1.58 -83.85 37.94
N GLN A 605 -1.20 -84.49 36.82
CA GLN A 605 -0.83 -85.90 36.79
C GLN A 605 0.41 -86.19 37.66
N ALA A 606 1.43 -85.33 37.61
CA ALA A 606 2.63 -85.45 38.45
C ALA A 606 2.31 -85.27 39.93
N ASP A 607 1.42 -84.36 40.31
CA ASP A 607 1.00 -84.18 41.72
C ASP A 607 0.12 -85.34 42.22
N LEU A 608 -0.75 -85.91 41.38
CA LEU A 608 -1.45 -87.17 41.67
C LEU A 608 -0.47 -88.32 41.89
N GLN A 609 0.58 -88.42 41.07
CA GLN A 609 1.65 -89.41 41.27
C GLN A 609 2.43 -89.17 42.57
N LYS A 610 2.74 -87.92 42.95
CA LYS A 610 3.36 -87.61 44.26
C LYS A 610 2.47 -88.01 45.43
N LEU A 611 1.16 -87.80 45.33
CA LEU A 611 0.19 -88.23 46.35
C LEU A 611 0.13 -89.77 46.47
N GLU A 612 0.15 -90.49 45.35
CA GLU A 612 0.18 -91.95 45.35
C GLU A 612 1.51 -92.51 45.89
N VAL A 613 2.65 -91.92 45.50
CA VAL A 613 3.97 -92.25 46.08
C VAL A 613 4.00 -91.99 47.59
N LYS A 614 3.39 -90.88 48.06
CA LYS A 614 3.24 -90.63 49.49
C LYS A 614 2.37 -91.69 50.16
N ARG A 615 1.20 -92.03 49.59
CA ARG A 615 0.30 -93.06 50.11
C ARG A 615 0.98 -94.43 50.22
N LEU A 616 1.78 -94.79 49.21
CA LEU A 616 2.58 -96.02 49.20
C LEU A 616 3.73 -95.98 50.22
N LYS A 617 4.38 -94.82 50.41
CA LYS A 617 5.41 -94.63 51.44
C LYS A 617 4.85 -94.70 52.85
N ASP A 618 3.71 -94.06 53.11
CA ASP A 618 3.04 -94.09 54.41
C ASP A 618 2.54 -95.51 54.75
N LEU A 619 2.07 -96.27 53.75
CA LEU A 619 1.74 -97.71 53.88
C LEU A 619 2.98 -98.59 54.10
N LEU A 620 4.11 -98.28 53.45
CA LEU A 620 5.37 -99.00 53.66
C LEU A 620 5.91 -98.73 55.08
N ASN A 621 5.84 -97.49 55.55
CA ASN A 621 6.19 -97.11 56.91
C ASN A 621 5.33 -97.87 57.93
N SER A 622 4.00 -97.90 57.76
CA SER A 622 3.12 -98.62 58.70
C SER A 622 3.41 -100.13 58.72
N ARG A 623 3.79 -100.73 57.60
CA ARG A 623 4.26 -102.14 57.56
C ARG A 623 5.63 -102.33 58.20
N ALA A 624 6.54 -101.36 58.09
CA ALA A 624 7.83 -101.38 58.78
C ALA A 624 7.65 -101.26 60.30
N ASP A 625 6.74 -100.39 60.76
CA ASP A 625 6.38 -100.25 62.17
C ASP A 625 5.70 -101.53 62.70
N GLU A 626 4.77 -102.14 61.95
CA GLU A 626 4.19 -103.45 62.27
C GLU A 626 5.29 -104.51 62.45
N VAL A 627 6.20 -104.66 61.47
CA VAL A 627 7.33 -105.60 61.55
C VAL A 627 8.22 -105.30 62.75
N PHE A 628 8.58 -104.05 62.99
CA PHE A 628 9.41 -103.66 64.14
C PHE A 628 8.73 -103.98 65.49
N THR A 629 7.42 -103.79 65.61
CA THR A 629 6.68 -104.21 66.83
C THR A 629 6.64 -105.73 67.00
N LEU A 630 6.56 -106.49 65.91
CA LEU A 630 6.63 -107.95 65.92
C LEU A 630 8.02 -108.47 66.27
N GLU A 631 9.09 -107.90 65.71
CA GLU A 631 10.48 -108.21 66.03
C GLU A 631 10.80 -107.88 67.49
N ASN A 632 10.37 -106.72 67.99
CA ASN A 632 10.52 -106.32 69.38
C ASN A 632 9.75 -107.28 70.31
N ARG A 633 8.53 -107.69 69.94
CA ARG A 633 7.75 -108.70 70.68
C ARG A 633 8.43 -110.08 70.65
N GLU A 634 9.00 -110.50 69.52
CA GLU A 634 9.76 -111.75 69.41
C GLU A 634 11.03 -111.72 70.27
N PHE A 635 11.75 -110.59 70.27
CA PHE A 635 12.93 -110.37 71.12
C PHE A 635 12.57 -110.38 72.61
N GLN A 636 11.48 -109.73 73.02
CA GLN A 636 10.96 -109.78 74.38
C GLN A 636 10.58 -111.23 74.78
N LEU A 637 9.93 -111.98 73.90
CA LEU A 637 9.59 -113.39 74.14
C LEU A 637 10.84 -114.28 74.22
N LYS A 638 11.83 -114.10 73.34
CA LYS A 638 13.13 -114.78 73.39
C LYS A 638 13.86 -114.49 74.71
N LYS A 639 13.94 -113.22 75.12
CA LYS A 639 14.57 -112.80 76.38
C LYS A 639 13.82 -113.36 77.60
N SER A 640 12.49 -113.29 77.61
CA SER A 640 11.66 -113.88 78.66
C SER A 640 11.81 -115.41 78.74
N MET A 641 11.93 -116.10 77.61
CA MET A 641 12.21 -117.54 77.57
C MET A 641 13.63 -117.88 78.05
N GLU A 642 14.63 -117.03 77.76
CA GLU A 642 15.97 -117.19 78.35
C GLU A 642 15.99 -116.93 79.86
N GLU A 643 15.29 -115.90 80.33
CA GLU A 643 15.13 -115.60 81.75
C GLU A 643 14.42 -116.77 82.43
N ARG A 644 13.32 -117.27 81.88
CA ARG A 644 12.61 -118.46 82.40
C ARG A 644 13.47 -119.72 82.36
N LYS A 645 14.35 -119.88 81.37
CA LYS A 645 15.32 -120.99 81.29
C LYS A 645 16.44 -120.84 82.34
N LYS A 646 16.88 -119.62 82.63
CA LYS A 646 17.85 -119.31 83.70
C LYS A 646 17.20 -119.50 85.08
N GLU A 647 15.97 -119.03 85.29
CA GLU A 647 15.15 -119.34 86.48
C GLU A 647 15.01 -120.84 86.68
N ILE A 648 14.67 -121.61 85.64
CA ILE A 648 14.58 -123.08 85.73
C ILE A 648 15.96 -123.71 86.03
N SER A 649 17.07 -123.18 85.49
CA SER A 649 18.42 -123.65 85.85
C SER A 649 18.72 -123.37 87.31
N VAL A 650 18.47 -122.15 87.79
CA VAL A 650 18.65 -121.74 89.19
C VAL A 650 17.72 -122.55 90.10
N HIS A 651 16.46 -122.79 89.75
CA HIS A 651 15.59 -123.69 90.50
C HIS A 651 16.09 -125.13 90.49
N ARG A 652 16.73 -125.61 89.42
CA ARG A 652 17.33 -126.96 89.32
C ARG A 652 18.69 -127.05 90.01
N GLU A 653 19.35 -125.93 90.25
CA GLU A 653 20.57 -125.79 91.05
C GLU A 653 20.22 -125.65 92.53
N VAL A 654 19.18 -124.88 92.87
CA VAL A 654 18.54 -124.83 94.19
C VAL A 654 17.95 -126.20 94.54
N GLN A 655 17.34 -126.94 93.62
CA GLN A 655 16.89 -128.32 93.87
C GLN A 655 18.08 -129.28 94.05
N ARG A 656 19.17 -129.14 93.29
CA ARG A 656 20.40 -129.93 93.54
C ARG A 656 21.07 -129.54 94.87
N ALA A 657 21.02 -128.27 95.25
CA ALA A 657 21.50 -127.78 96.53
C ALA A 657 20.56 -128.17 97.68
N GLN A 658 19.25 -128.29 97.45
CA GLN A 658 18.26 -128.82 98.40
C GLN A 658 18.39 -130.34 98.52
N VAL A 659 18.72 -131.07 97.45
CA VAL A 659 19.04 -132.51 97.53
C VAL A 659 20.36 -132.69 98.28
N LYS A 660 21.42 -131.94 97.93
CA LYS A 660 22.70 -131.98 98.66
C LYS A 660 22.54 -131.55 100.11
N ALA A 661 21.78 -130.49 100.39
CA ALA A 661 21.42 -130.06 101.74
C ALA A 661 20.46 -131.04 102.42
N ALA A 662 19.66 -131.84 101.71
CA ALA A 662 18.86 -132.92 102.29
C ALA A 662 19.66 -134.20 102.48
N GLU A 663 20.79 -134.40 101.81
CA GLU A 663 21.76 -135.45 102.11
C GLU A 663 22.69 -135.05 103.26
N GLU A 664 23.09 -133.78 103.30
CA GLU A 664 23.79 -133.15 104.42
C GLU A 664 22.88 -133.09 105.64
N GLU A 665 21.60 -132.71 105.51
CA GLU A 665 20.59 -132.84 106.58
C GLU A 665 20.17 -134.29 106.80
N ARG A 666 20.29 -135.26 105.87
CA ARG A 666 20.14 -136.69 106.21
C ARG A 666 21.29 -137.15 107.09
N HIS A 667 22.51 -136.73 106.79
CA HIS A 667 23.69 -137.01 107.60
C HIS A 667 23.64 -136.26 108.95
N LYS A 668 23.24 -135.00 108.93
CA LYS A 668 23.09 -134.13 110.10
C LYS A 668 21.77 -134.35 110.85
N ILE A 669 20.80 -135.11 110.33
CA ILE A 669 19.70 -135.75 111.08
C ILE A 669 20.12 -137.12 111.57
N SER A 670 21.06 -137.83 110.94
CA SER A 670 21.73 -138.97 111.59
C SER A 670 22.54 -138.51 112.81
N VAL A 671 23.12 -137.30 112.76
CA VAL A 671 23.77 -136.64 113.93
C VAL A 671 22.74 -135.98 114.86
N GLU A 672 21.75 -135.24 114.35
CA GLU A 672 20.68 -134.62 115.15
C GLU A 672 19.62 -135.61 115.63
N HIS A 673 19.66 -136.90 115.27
CA HIS A 673 18.94 -137.95 115.99
C HIS A 673 19.62 -138.15 117.34
N ALA A 674 20.93 -138.44 117.35
CA ALA A 674 21.74 -138.48 118.57
C ALA A 674 21.68 -137.15 119.34
N ASP A 675 21.72 -136.00 118.64
CA ASP A 675 21.70 -134.67 119.26
C ASP A 675 20.29 -134.21 119.68
N ARG A 676 19.18 -134.71 119.10
CA ARG A 676 17.80 -134.44 119.59
C ARG A 676 17.31 -135.46 120.61
N GLU A 677 17.82 -136.68 120.64
CA GLU A 677 17.83 -137.49 121.87
C GLU A 677 18.55 -136.74 123.02
N MET A 678 19.48 -135.85 122.69
CA MET A 678 20.17 -134.96 123.64
C MET A 678 19.49 -133.58 123.86
N LYS A 679 18.53 -133.16 123.01
CA LYS A 679 18.01 -131.77 122.96
C LYS A 679 16.47 -131.62 122.96
N VAL A 680 15.71 -132.69 122.73
CA VAL A 680 14.31 -132.81 123.25
C VAL A 680 14.33 -132.65 124.78
N LYS A 681 15.41 -133.09 125.43
CA LYS A 681 15.77 -132.83 126.84
C LYS A 681 15.93 -131.33 127.21
N LYS A 682 15.72 -130.36 126.31
CA LYS A 682 16.02 -128.94 126.55
C LYS A 682 14.95 -127.91 126.14
N LEU A 683 14.27 -128.05 125.01
CA LEU A 683 13.54 -126.91 124.38
C LEU A 683 12.01 -126.92 124.53
N GLN A 684 11.57 -127.19 125.75
CA GLN A 684 10.19 -127.05 126.25
C GLN A 684 9.81 -125.56 126.57
N ALA A 685 10.38 -124.53 125.89
CA ALA A 685 10.43 -123.14 126.43
C ALA A 685 10.44 -121.91 125.41
N LYS A 686 9.32 -121.43 124.75
CA LYS A 686 9.30 -120.34 123.65
C LYS A 686 7.91 -119.62 123.19
N PHE A 687 7.79 -118.31 122.60
CA PHE A 687 6.63 -117.51 121.84
C PHE A 687 6.79 -115.96 121.17
N GLU A 688 5.80 -115.23 120.43
CA GLU A 688 5.90 -113.95 119.47
C GLU A 688 4.68 -112.79 119.18
N THR A 689 4.70 -111.64 118.30
CA THR A 689 3.72 -110.35 118.16
C THR A 689 3.26 -109.46 116.78
N LEU A 690 2.94 -108.06 116.68
CA LEU A 690 1.89 -107.19 115.78
C LEU A 690 2.12 -105.67 115.05
N CYS A 691 1.18 -104.89 114.27
CA CYS A 691 1.28 -103.48 113.46
C CYS A 691 0.03 -102.48 112.92
N LYS A 692 0.13 -101.26 112.15
CA LYS A 692 -0.90 -100.15 111.52
C LYS A 692 -0.38 -98.86 110.56
N THR A 693 -0.92 -97.72 109.86
CA THR A 693 -2.11 -96.90 109.13
C THR A 693 -1.76 -95.36 108.55
N SER A 694 -2.34 -94.31 107.75
CA SER A 694 -3.40 -93.79 106.66
C SER A 694 -3.40 -92.20 106.06
N PRO A 695 -4.11 -91.63 104.94
CA PRO A 695 -3.99 -90.21 104.17
C PRO A 695 -5.20 -89.32 103.39
N PHE A 696 -5.04 -88.09 102.65
CA PHE A 696 -6.03 -87.11 101.81
C PHE A 696 -5.44 -85.88 100.84
N GLY A 697 -5.91 -84.83 99.95
CA GLY A 697 -7.04 -84.01 99.16
C GLY A 697 -6.55 -82.62 98.34
N ASN A 698 -7.06 -81.56 97.52
CA ASN A 698 -8.18 -80.86 96.60
C ASN A 698 -7.74 -79.41 95.86
N SER A 699 -8.26 -78.38 95.00
CA SER A 699 -9.30 -77.79 93.91
C SER A 699 -9.13 -76.17 93.50
N ASP A 700 -9.65 -75.20 92.57
CA ASP A 700 -10.31 -74.82 91.15
C ASP A 700 -10.49 -73.17 90.85
N GLU A 701 -10.94 -72.24 89.84
CA GLU A 701 -11.43 -71.89 88.35
C GLU A 701 -11.58 -70.27 87.82
N ASP A 702 -12.09 -69.74 86.58
CA ASP A 702 -12.15 -68.26 85.90
C ASP A 702 -13.34 -67.84 84.80
N GLY A 703 -13.69 -66.74 83.94
CA GLY A 703 -13.34 -65.37 83.18
C GLY A 703 -14.59 -64.54 82.42
N GLN A 704 -14.82 -63.51 81.45
CA GLN A 704 -14.35 -62.41 80.38
C GLN A 704 -15.53 -61.36 79.83
N GLU A 705 -15.75 -60.33 78.84
CA GLU A 705 -15.24 -59.36 77.67
C GLU A 705 -16.17 -58.04 77.16
N ARG A 706 -16.17 -57.39 75.89
CA ARG A 706 -16.56 -55.89 75.45
C ARG A 706 -17.17 -55.39 73.98
N SER A 707 -17.46 -54.06 73.58
CA SER A 707 -18.05 -53.44 72.24
C SER A 707 -17.93 -51.86 71.75
N GLN A 708 -18.59 -51.25 70.64
CA GLN A 708 -18.35 -49.88 69.84
C GLN A 708 -19.50 -49.07 68.96
N ALA A 709 -19.35 -47.82 68.28
CA ALA A 709 -20.40 -46.89 67.54
C ALA A 709 -20.16 -45.80 66.29
N TYR A 710 -20.86 -44.57 66.19
CA TYR A 710 -21.48 -43.48 65.19
C TYR A 710 -20.85 -42.41 64.07
N PHE A 711 -21.65 -41.58 63.23
CA PHE A 711 -21.34 -40.46 62.17
C PHE A 711 -22.38 -39.24 61.88
N VAL A 712 -22.06 -38.27 60.96
CA VAL A 712 -22.91 -37.27 60.17
C VAL A 712 -23.16 -35.82 60.67
N ILE A 713 -23.64 -35.56 61.90
CA ILE A 713 -24.31 -34.25 62.22
C ILE A 713 -23.36 -33.03 62.27
N LYS A 714 -22.06 -33.21 62.52
CA LYS A 714 -21.09 -32.10 62.73
C LYS A 714 -20.77 -31.26 61.47
N ALA A 715 -21.35 -31.59 60.30
CA ALA A 715 -21.20 -30.82 59.07
C ALA A 715 -22.07 -29.54 59.01
N ALA A 716 -23.09 -29.40 59.86
CA ALA A 716 -24.06 -28.29 59.77
C ALA A 716 -23.53 -26.93 60.27
N GLN A 717 -22.51 -26.91 61.13
CA GLN A 717 -22.00 -25.70 61.80
C GLN A 717 -21.07 -24.83 60.93
N ARG A 718 -21.15 -24.94 59.59
CA ARG A 718 -20.48 -24.03 58.64
C ARG A 718 -21.46 -23.28 57.73
N ARG A 719 -22.68 -23.08 58.24
CA ARG A 719 -23.73 -22.24 57.66
C ARG A 719 -24.12 -21.09 58.62
N GLU A 720 -23.21 -20.77 59.53
CA GLU A 720 -23.33 -19.72 60.54
C GLU A 720 -22.74 -18.38 60.01
N GLU A 721 -22.86 -17.32 60.81
CA GLU A 721 -22.06 -16.07 60.77
C GLU A 721 -22.16 -15.19 59.50
N LEU A 722 -21.78 -15.68 58.31
CA LEU A 722 -21.41 -14.89 57.13
C LEU A 722 -22.55 -14.18 56.34
N GLN A 723 -23.72 -13.98 56.94
CA GLN A 723 -24.84 -13.25 56.32
C GLN A 723 -25.64 -12.38 57.31
N ARG A 724 -25.02 -11.89 58.40
CA ARG A 724 -25.68 -11.00 59.38
C ARG A 724 -25.08 -9.60 59.55
N GLU A 725 -23.90 -9.32 59.01
CA GLU A 725 -23.20 -8.04 59.21
C GLU A 725 -23.46 -6.98 58.11
N GLY A 726 -24.35 -7.27 57.14
CA GLY A 726 -24.60 -6.40 55.99
C GLY A 726 -25.65 -5.29 56.20
N ASP A 727 -26.80 -5.62 56.81
CA ASP A 727 -28.02 -4.82 56.63
C ASP A 727 -28.20 -3.66 57.66
N GLU A 728 -27.43 -3.61 58.75
CA GLU A 728 -27.66 -2.64 59.85
C GLU A 728 -27.09 -1.22 59.64
N LEU A 729 -26.45 -0.94 58.49
CA LEU A 729 -25.68 0.29 58.26
C LEU A 729 -26.36 1.38 57.40
N ASP A 730 -27.37 1.07 56.58
CA ASP A 730 -27.91 2.03 55.57
C ASP A 730 -28.99 3.00 56.12
N ASP A 731 -29.68 2.64 57.22
CA ASP A 731 -30.93 3.31 57.64
C ASP A 731 -30.75 4.67 58.36
N LYS A 732 -29.56 5.01 58.85
CA LYS A 732 -29.39 6.06 59.90
C LYS A 732 -29.22 7.51 59.42
N ILE A 733 -29.14 7.80 58.12
CA ILE A 733 -28.59 9.10 57.64
C ILE A 733 -29.55 9.99 56.82
N ARG A 734 -30.64 9.47 56.23
CA ARG A 734 -31.33 10.19 55.12
C ARG A 734 -32.37 11.29 55.47
N ILE A 735 -32.89 11.37 56.69
CA ILE A 735 -34.20 12.03 56.94
C ILE A 735 -34.13 13.45 57.56
N ALA A 736 -33.09 13.80 58.32
CA ALA A 736 -33.16 14.90 59.29
C ALA A 736 -33.08 16.36 58.77
N GLU A 737 -32.75 16.63 57.50
CA GLU A 737 -32.12 17.92 57.14
C GLU A 737 -32.97 18.95 56.34
N LYS A 738 -34.17 18.61 55.85
CA LYS A 738 -34.77 19.37 54.71
C LYS A 738 -35.85 20.40 55.02
N GLU A 739 -36.52 20.36 56.16
CA GLU A 739 -37.85 21.01 56.30
C GLU A 739 -37.84 22.50 56.75
N VAL A 740 -36.71 23.03 57.21
CA VAL A 740 -36.69 24.24 58.07
C VAL A 740 -36.59 25.60 57.33
N ARG A 741 -36.27 25.64 56.02
CA ARG A 741 -35.65 26.85 55.40
C ARG A 741 -36.57 27.80 54.60
N ALA A 742 -37.90 27.66 54.61
CA ALA A 742 -38.74 28.14 53.50
C ALA A 742 -39.45 29.53 53.64
N LEU A 743 -39.60 30.14 54.82
CA LEU A 743 -40.74 31.04 55.08
C LEU A 743 -40.53 32.58 55.05
N THR A 744 -39.30 33.11 55.08
CA THR A 744 -39.06 34.44 55.70
C THR A 744 -38.97 35.68 54.77
N LYS A 745 -39.35 35.63 53.48
CA LYS A 745 -38.72 36.50 52.44
C LYS A 745 -39.57 37.47 51.59
N THR A 746 -40.79 37.87 52.00
CA THR A 746 -41.79 38.43 51.03
C THR A 746 -42.29 39.88 51.19
N LEU A 747 -41.96 40.65 52.25
CA LEU A 747 -42.80 41.80 52.65
C LEU A 747 -42.43 43.21 52.09
N GLN A 748 -41.18 43.49 51.71
CA GLN A 748 -40.61 44.87 51.77
C GLN A 748 -40.69 45.77 50.51
N HIS A 749 -41.55 45.51 49.51
CA HIS A 749 -41.28 45.99 48.13
C HIS A 749 -42.15 47.16 47.56
N LEU A 750 -43.19 47.67 48.25
CA LEU A 750 -44.31 48.33 47.52
C LEU A 750 -44.24 49.86 47.29
N GLU A 751 -43.62 50.66 48.16
CA GLU A 751 -44.07 52.06 48.36
C GLU A 751 -43.48 53.14 47.43
N GLY A 752 -42.34 52.92 46.78
CA GLY A 752 -41.52 54.01 46.21
C GLY A 752 -41.98 54.67 44.89
N ARG A 753 -43.06 54.20 44.23
CA ARG A 753 -43.18 54.29 42.76
C ARG A 753 -44.02 55.45 42.16
N ASN A 754 -44.45 56.43 42.97
CA ASN A 754 -45.44 57.44 42.54
C ASN A 754 -44.85 58.81 42.16
N THR A 755 -43.56 59.04 42.39
CA THR A 755 -42.91 60.37 42.36
C THR A 755 -42.38 60.80 40.99
N GLU A 756 -42.24 59.87 40.04
CA GLU A 756 -41.41 60.06 38.84
C GLU A 756 -42.16 60.64 37.63
N TYR A 757 -43.49 60.48 37.57
CA TYR A 757 -44.27 60.62 36.33
C TYR A 757 -44.23 62.02 35.68
N ARG A 758 -43.96 63.08 36.45
CA ARG A 758 -43.89 64.48 35.97
C ARG A 758 -42.62 64.82 35.15
N LYS A 759 -41.78 63.83 34.85
CA LYS A 759 -40.51 63.99 34.13
C LYS A 759 -40.47 63.17 32.80
N SER A 760 -41.50 63.22 31.92
CA SER A 760 -41.68 62.19 30.86
C SER A 760 -42.04 62.55 29.37
N PHE A 761 -41.95 63.81 28.89
CA PHE A 761 -42.33 64.29 27.53
C PHE A 761 -41.36 65.21 26.67
N HIS A 762 -41.00 66.48 27.04
CA HIS A 762 -40.02 67.35 26.30
C HIS A 762 -38.71 66.62 25.94
N ARG A 763 -38.48 66.24 24.68
CA ARG A 763 -37.14 65.80 24.25
C ARG A 763 -36.03 66.79 24.61
N ALA A 764 -34.90 66.30 25.11
CA ALA A 764 -33.69 67.10 25.26
C ALA A 764 -32.64 66.80 24.17
N ASP A 765 -31.70 67.72 24.11
CA ASP A 765 -30.59 67.96 23.19
C ASP A 765 -29.89 66.77 22.49
N MET A 766 -29.57 66.96 21.20
CA MET A 766 -28.73 66.07 20.38
C MET A 766 -27.22 66.28 20.59
N VAL A 767 -26.81 67.19 21.47
CA VAL A 767 -25.40 67.52 21.76
C VAL A 767 -24.99 67.16 23.21
N GLY A 768 -25.86 66.46 23.96
CA GLY A 768 -25.62 66.04 25.35
C GLY A 768 -24.69 64.82 25.52
N GLU A 769 -24.43 64.45 26.77
CA GLU A 769 -23.57 63.30 27.14
C GLU A 769 -23.93 61.98 26.45
N GLU A 770 -25.22 61.74 26.18
CA GLU A 770 -25.68 60.52 25.51
C GLU A 770 -25.13 60.42 24.08
N ALA A 771 -25.00 61.53 23.35
CA ALA A 771 -24.38 61.57 22.03
C ALA A 771 -22.86 61.32 22.10
N ALA A 772 -22.20 61.81 23.15
CA ALA A 772 -20.79 61.51 23.39
C ALA A 772 -20.55 60.02 23.73
N LYS A 773 -21.42 59.41 24.54
CA LYS A 773 -21.42 57.97 24.84
C LYS A 773 -21.74 57.13 23.61
N MET A 774 -22.64 57.59 22.73
CA MET A 774 -22.95 56.96 21.43
C MET A 774 -21.69 56.91 20.55
N ASN A 775 -21.02 58.04 20.35
CA ASN A 775 -19.78 58.10 19.58
C ASN A 775 -18.65 57.23 20.19
N GLN A 776 -18.51 57.20 21.52
CA GLN A 776 -17.55 56.31 22.20
C GLN A 776 -17.86 54.84 21.96
N LEU A 777 -19.14 54.45 21.92
CA LEU A 777 -19.55 53.08 21.61
C LEU A 777 -19.31 52.74 20.13
N GLU A 778 -19.52 53.67 19.19
CA GLU A 778 -19.16 53.47 17.78
C GLU A 778 -17.64 53.30 17.58
N ASP A 779 -16.79 54.09 18.23
CA ASP A 779 -15.34 53.89 18.17
C ASP A 779 -14.87 52.62 18.92
N GLN A 780 -15.58 52.17 19.97
CA GLN A 780 -15.34 50.85 20.60
C GLN A 780 -15.72 49.69 19.66
N VAL A 781 -16.87 49.76 18.97
CA VAL A 781 -17.25 48.76 17.95
C VAL A 781 -16.23 48.75 16.82
N LYS A 782 -15.85 49.91 16.30
CA LYS A 782 -14.87 50.06 15.22
C LYS A 782 -13.48 49.53 15.61
N THR A 783 -13.01 49.75 16.84
CA THR A 783 -11.75 49.16 17.32
C THR A 783 -11.85 47.64 17.59
N ALA A 784 -13.03 47.13 17.95
CA ALA A 784 -13.30 45.69 17.98
C ALA A 784 -13.30 45.08 16.56
N GLU A 785 -13.86 45.75 15.56
CA GLU A 785 -13.80 45.33 14.16
C GLU A 785 -12.36 45.36 13.61
N ASP A 786 -11.60 46.41 13.92
CA ASP A 786 -10.20 46.57 13.51
C ASP A 786 -9.28 45.50 14.12
N THR A 787 -9.53 45.11 15.38
CA THR A 787 -8.82 44.00 16.02
C THR A 787 -9.26 42.64 15.49
N LEU A 788 -10.55 42.43 15.21
CA LEU A 788 -11.07 41.23 14.56
C LEU A 788 -10.53 41.07 13.12
N PHE A 789 -10.35 42.18 12.39
CA PHE A 789 -9.70 42.19 11.07
C PHE A 789 -8.21 41.83 11.16
N LYS A 790 -7.48 42.39 12.15
CA LYS A 790 -6.08 42.00 12.45
C LYS A 790 -5.98 40.51 12.78
N ARG A 791 -6.86 39.97 13.63
CA ARG A 791 -6.92 38.52 13.95
C ARG A 791 -7.25 37.65 12.75
N LYS A 792 -8.17 38.06 11.85
CA LYS A 792 -8.43 37.35 10.59
C LYS A 792 -7.20 37.34 9.68
N LYS A 793 -6.45 38.43 9.62
CA LYS A 793 -5.20 38.54 8.84
C LYS A 793 -4.06 37.71 9.43
N GLU A 794 -3.95 37.66 10.76
CA GLU A 794 -3.04 36.74 11.48
C GLU A 794 -3.40 35.28 11.22
N LEU A 795 -4.68 34.91 11.30
CA LEU A 795 -5.15 33.55 11.00
C LEU A 795 -4.85 33.18 9.54
N GLN A 796 -5.12 34.07 8.58
CA GLN A 796 -4.79 33.83 7.16
C GLN A 796 -3.27 33.71 6.94
N ARG A 797 -2.45 34.47 7.66
CA ARG A 797 -0.99 34.32 7.63
C ARG A 797 -0.57 32.95 8.17
N ILE A 798 -1.08 32.54 9.33
CA ILE A 798 -0.79 31.22 9.93
C ILE A 798 -1.26 30.09 9.01
N GLN A 799 -2.41 30.24 8.34
CA GLN A 799 -2.90 29.31 7.32
C GLN A 799 -1.88 29.15 6.17
N MET A 800 -1.36 30.26 5.64
CA MET A 800 -0.34 30.25 4.58
C MET A 800 1.02 29.72 5.07
N GLU A 801 1.39 29.98 6.33
CA GLU A 801 2.61 29.42 6.93
C GLU A 801 2.49 27.89 7.08
N ILE A 802 1.33 27.39 7.55
CA ILE A 802 1.02 25.95 7.60
C ILE A 802 1.04 25.31 6.19
N GLU A 803 0.41 25.94 5.20
CA GLU A 803 0.48 25.46 3.80
C GLU A 803 1.93 25.47 3.28
N SER A 804 2.74 26.46 3.63
CA SER A 804 4.16 26.51 3.21
C SER A 804 5.01 25.42 3.88
N GLU A 805 4.80 25.14 5.17
CA GLU A 805 5.49 24.06 5.87
C GLU A 805 5.00 22.68 5.42
N GLN A 806 3.73 22.51 5.06
CA GLN A 806 3.22 21.27 4.45
C GLN A 806 3.88 21.00 3.09
N ASN A 807 4.04 22.02 2.25
CA ASN A 807 4.77 21.89 0.98
C ASN A 807 6.26 21.59 1.21
N ARG A 808 6.88 22.22 2.22
CA ARG A 808 8.28 21.99 2.62
C ARG A 808 8.52 20.60 3.20
N VAL A 809 7.57 20.03 3.94
CA VAL A 809 7.58 18.63 4.38
C VAL A 809 7.50 17.70 3.17
N GLN A 810 6.60 17.94 2.21
CA GLN A 810 6.52 17.13 0.98
C GLN A 810 7.82 17.20 0.16
N GLU A 811 8.46 18.38 0.08
CA GLU A 811 9.75 18.53 -0.58
C GLU A 811 10.85 17.74 0.16
N LEU A 812 10.88 17.80 1.50
CA LEU A 812 11.81 17.01 2.32
C LEU A 812 11.55 15.50 2.22
N GLU A 813 10.30 15.04 2.08
CA GLU A 813 9.97 13.63 1.81
C GLU A 813 10.46 13.17 0.44
N ILE A 814 10.35 14.02 -0.60
CA ILE A 814 10.89 13.75 -1.94
C ILE A 814 12.42 13.70 -1.90
N GLN A 815 13.07 14.67 -1.23
CA GLN A 815 14.52 14.68 -1.04
C GLN A 815 14.98 13.45 -0.25
N HIS A 816 14.30 13.07 0.84
CA HIS A 816 14.60 11.87 1.61
C HIS A 816 14.48 10.60 0.77
N ARG A 817 13.44 10.50 -0.10
CA ARG A 817 13.29 9.39 -1.04
C ARG A 817 14.46 9.32 -2.02
N HIS A 818 14.86 10.43 -2.62
CA HIS A 818 16.02 10.47 -3.51
C HIS A 818 17.35 10.19 -2.80
N PHE A 819 17.55 10.64 -1.56
CA PHE A 819 18.72 10.27 -0.76
C PHE A 819 18.73 8.77 -0.42
N LYS A 820 17.57 8.17 -0.16
CA LYS A 820 17.43 6.72 0.07
C LYS A 820 17.74 5.92 -1.20
N GLU A 821 17.14 6.30 -2.34
CA GLU A 821 17.43 5.73 -3.67
C GLU A 821 18.93 5.88 -4.01
N HIS A 822 19.54 7.04 -3.72
CA HIS A 822 20.96 7.27 -3.95
C HIS A 822 21.85 6.41 -3.05
N ASN A 823 21.49 6.24 -1.77
CA ASN A 823 22.24 5.41 -0.83
C ASN A 823 22.11 3.90 -1.16
N GLU A 824 20.95 3.46 -1.64
CA GLU A 824 20.75 2.11 -2.18
C GLU A 824 21.61 1.88 -3.44
N ASN A 825 21.67 2.85 -4.35
CA ASN A 825 22.55 2.81 -5.52
C ASN A 825 24.05 2.85 -5.14
N LEU A 826 24.45 3.64 -4.14
CA LEU A 826 25.82 3.64 -3.60
C LEU A 826 26.18 2.30 -2.96
N THR A 827 25.26 1.67 -2.24
CA THR A 827 25.45 0.33 -1.65
C THR A 827 25.57 -0.74 -2.73
N ALA A 828 24.80 -0.64 -3.81
CA ALA A 828 24.93 -1.50 -4.99
C ALA A 828 26.29 -1.29 -5.70
N ALA A 829 26.73 -0.05 -5.89
CA ALA A 829 28.04 0.27 -6.45
C ALA A 829 29.18 -0.24 -5.57
N GLN A 830 29.12 -0.05 -4.24
CA GLN A 830 30.10 -0.56 -3.29
C GLN A 830 30.19 -2.10 -3.34
N THR A 831 29.05 -2.80 -3.39
CA THR A 831 29.05 -4.27 -3.48
C THR A 831 29.45 -4.81 -4.85
N GLN A 832 29.37 -4.00 -5.92
CA GLN A 832 30.01 -4.31 -7.21
C GLN A 832 31.54 -4.09 -7.14
N VAL A 833 32.00 -2.94 -6.65
CA VAL A 833 33.44 -2.63 -6.50
C VAL A 833 34.16 -3.64 -5.61
N LEU A 834 33.51 -4.12 -4.54
CA LEU A 834 34.07 -5.20 -3.70
C LEU A 834 34.24 -6.53 -4.47
N LYS A 835 33.29 -6.90 -5.34
CA LYS A 835 33.40 -8.09 -6.20
C LYS A 835 34.50 -7.93 -7.25
N GLU A 836 34.60 -6.75 -7.87
CA GLU A 836 35.64 -6.44 -8.84
C GLU A 836 37.03 -6.46 -8.19
N LEU A 837 37.16 -5.88 -6.98
CA LEU A 837 38.37 -5.95 -6.17
C LEU A 837 38.77 -7.39 -5.83
N ASP A 838 37.83 -8.25 -5.47
CA ASP A 838 38.12 -9.67 -5.18
C ASP A 838 38.47 -10.47 -6.45
N MET A 839 37.86 -10.15 -7.59
CA MET A 839 38.26 -10.70 -8.89
C MET A 839 39.67 -10.25 -9.30
N GLU A 840 40.05 -8.99 -9.05
CA GLU A 840 41.42 -8.51 -9.30
C GLU A 840 42.44 -9.10 -8.31
N LYS A 841 42.10 -9.29 -7.03
CA LYS A 841 42.94 -10.06 -6.08
C LYS A 841 43.18 -11.48 -6.59
N GLU A 842 42.15 -12.14 -7.12
CA GLU A 842 42.28 -13.50 -7.64
C GLU A 842 43.12 -13.56 -8.93
N LYS A 843 42.98 -12.58 -9.82
CA LYS A 843 43.86 -12.39 -10.99
C LYS A 843 45.31 -12.12 -10.57
N MET A 844 45.55 -11.20 -9.65
CA MET A 844 46.85 -10.92 -9.04
C MET A 844 47.48 -12.19 -8.47
N ALA A 845 46.74 -12.99 -7.68
CA ALA A 845 47.23 -14.24 -7.13
C ALA A 845 47.55 -15.29 -8.22
N LYS A 846 46.80 -15.32 -9.32
CA LYS A 846 47.07 -16.18 -10.49
C LYS A 846 48.30 -15.73 -11.29
N VAL A 847 48.54 -14.42 -11.40
CA VAL A 847 49.72 -13.83 -12.06
C VAL A 847 50.96 -14.00 -11.20
N SER A 848 50.91 -13.67 -9.90
CA SER A 848 51.99 -13.92 -8.93
C SER A 848 52.40 -15.40 -8.91
N LYS A 849 51.47 -16.36 -8.85
CA LYS A 849 51.81 -17.79 -8.92
C LYS A 849 52.44 -18.22 -10.25
N ARG A 850 52.20 -17.50 -11.35
CA ARG A 850 52.89 -17.72 -12.65
C ARG A 850 54.29 -17.09 -12.64
N MET A 851 54.42 -15.88 -12.12
CA MET A 851 55.68 -15.16 -11.90
C MET A 851 56.63 -15.98 -11.02
N ASP A 852 56.16 -16.42 -9.84
CA ASP A 852 56.91 -17.28 -8.90
C ASP A 852 57.37 -18.59 -9.54
N LYS A 853 56.51 -19.19 -10.39
CA LYS A 853 56.87 -20.40 -11.13
C LYS A 853 57.94 -20.10 -12.17
N GLN A 854 57.79 -19.05 -12.97
CA GLN A 854 58.78 -18.66 -13.97
C GLN A 854 60.12 -18.27 -13.33
N LEU A 855 60.12 -17.60 -12.19
CA LEU A 855 61.32 -17.28 -11.40
C LEU A 855 61.99 -18.57 -10.87
N LYS A 856 61.23 -19.55 -10.37
CA LYS A 856 61.77 -20.87 -9.99
C LYS A 856 62.31 -21.66 -11.19
N ASP A 857 61.62 -21.63 -12.32
CA ASP A 857 62.01 -22.26 -13.59
C ASP A 857 63.21 -21.56 -14.26
N PHE A 858 63.54 -20.32 -13.87
CA PHE A 858 64.77 -19.61 -14.24
C PHE A 858 65.92 -19.87 -13.26
N ARG A 859 65.69 -19.77 -11.94
CA ARG A 859 66.72 -19.97 -10.90
C ARG A 859 67.28 -21.40 -10.93
N SER A 860 66.42 -22.40 -11.15
CA SER A 860 66.81 -23.81 -11.34
C SER A 860 67.67 -24.10 -12.57
N LYS A 861 67.78 -23.16 -13.52
CA LYS A 861 68.61 -23.32 -14.74
C LYS A 861 69.95 -22.59 -14.68
N ARG A 862 70.25 -21.86 -13.60
CA ARG A 862 71.38 -20.91 -13.58
C ARG A 862 72.23 -20.91 -12.31
N GLU A 863 71.81 -21.60 -11.24
CA GLU A 863 72.55 -21.79 -9.97
C GLU A 863 73.17 -20.52 -9.33
N VAL A 864 72.54 -19.36 -9.52
CA VAL A 864 72.91 -18.09 -8.85
C VAL A 864 71.69 -17.58 -8.07
N PRO A 865 71.83 -17.13 -6.81
CA PRO A 865 70.67 -16.78 -5.97
C PRO A 865 69.83 -15.59 -6.48
N VAL A 866 70.48 -14.61 -7.10
CA VAL A 866 69.86 -13.41 -7.71
C VAL A 866 70.69 -13.01 -8.93
N THR A 867 70.03 -12.77 -10.06
CA THR A 867 70.65 -12.23 -11.28
C THR A 867 70.64 -10.70 -11.29
N THR A 868 71.57 -10.06 -12.00
CA THR A 868 71.54 -8.60 -12.23
C THR A 868 70.28 -8.15 -12.96
N GLU A 869 69.70 -9.04 -13.77
CA GLU A 869 68.45 -8.83 -14.50
C GLU A 869 67.24 -8.77 -13.55
N GLU A 870 67.19 -9.63 -12.51
CA GLU A 870 66.22 -9.53 -11.42
C GLU A 870 66.37 -8.23 -10.61
N ILE A 871 67.59 -7.80 -10.27
CA ILE A 871 67.80 -6.55 -9.53
C ILE A 871 67.32 -5.33 -10.34
N VAL A 872 67.56 -5.31 -11.65
CA VAL A 872 67.06 -4.24 -12.54
C VAL A 872 65.54 -4.28 -12.66
N LEU A 873 64.92 -5.46 -12.70
CA LEU A 873 63.46 -5.62 -12.70
C LEU A 873 62.83 -5.18 -11.37
N ASP A 874 63.39 -5.54 -10.22
CA ASP A 874 62.89 -5.11 -8.91
C ASP A 874 63.06 -3.59 -8.72
N VAL A 875 64.14 -2.99 -9.23
CA VAL A 875 64.32 -1.53 -9.26
C VAL A 875 63.35 -0.84 -10.23
N HIS A 876 62.98 -1.46 -11.35
CA HIS A 876 61.95 -0.95 -12.26
C HIS A 876 60.56 -1.01 -11.61
N ASN A 877 60.20 -2.18 -11.07
CA ASN A 877 58.95 -2.43 -10.36
C ASN A 877 58.79 -1.48 -9.16
N SER A 878 59.85 -1.28 -8.36
CA SER A 878 59.86 -0.32 -7.25
C SER A 878 59.66 1.14 -7.73
N LYS A 879 60.18 1.51 -8.91
CA LYS A 879 59.93 2.84 -9.50
C LYS A 879 58.49 2.98 -10.03
N GLU A 880 57.92 1.94 -10.63
CA GLU A 880 56.53 1.96 -11.09
C GLU A 880 55.55 1.96 -9.91
N ILE A 881 55.81 1.20 -8.85
CA ILE A 881 55.07 1.24 -7.59
C ILE A 881 55.13 2.64 -6.97
N ASN A 882 56.32 3.25 -6.85
CA ASN A 882 56.45 4.61 -6.31
C ASN A 882 55.74 5.66 -7.19
N ASN A 883 55.84 5.56 -8.52
CA ASN A 883 55.11 6.46 -9.43
C ASN A 883 53.60 6.26 -9.35
N SER A 884 53.13 5.03 -9.18
CA SER A 884 51.69 4.71 -9.00
C SER A 884 51.17 5.25 -7.68
N LEU A 885 51.89 5.03 -6.57
CA LEU A 885 51.55 5.58 -5.26
C LEU A 885 51.54 7.10 -5.29
N LEU A 886 52.54 7.76 -5.89
CA LEU A 886 52.55 9.21 -6.08
C LEU A 886 51.36 9.70 -6.94
N TYR A 887 50.99 8.97 -8.00
CA TYR A 887 49.82 9.29 -8.82
C TYR A 887 48.51 9.18 -8.02
N THR A 888 48.33 8.12 -7.22
CA THR A 888 47.14 7.97 -6.35
C THR A 888 47.09 9.01 -5.23
N LEU A 889 48.24 9.42 -4.68
CA LEU A 889 48.34 10.57 -3.77
C LEU A 889 47.91 11.89 -4.46
N GLY A 890 48.24 12.05 -5.74
CA GLY A 890 47.79 13.16 -6.58
C GLY A 890 46.28 13.16 -6.84
N GLN A 891 45.67 11.98 -7.02
CA GLN A 891 44.22 11.84 -7.13
C GLN A 891 43.54 12.17 -5.79
N LEU A 892 44.07 11.68 -4.67
CA LEU A 892 43.58 12.02 -3.33
C LEU A 892 43.64 13.53 -3.05
N ALA A 893 44.71 14.21 -3.49
CA ALA A 893 44.86 15.66 -3.40
C ALA A 893 43.88 16.44 -4.31
N HIS A 894 43.25 15.79 -5.28
CA HIS A 894 42.24 16.36 -6.16
C HIS A 894 40.81 16.14 -5.63
N GLU A 895 40.56 14.99 -5.00
CA GLU A 895 39.29 14.68 -4.31
C GLU A 895 39.15 15.41 -2.97
N PHE A 896 40.27 15.68 -2.27
CA PHE A 896 40.30 16.37 -0.98
C PHE A 896 41.21 17.62 -1.02
N PRO A 897 40.72 18.77 -1.52
CA PRO A 897 41.53 19.98 -1.72
C PRO A 897 42.24 20.49 -0.44
N GLU A 898 41.64 20.30 0.73
CA GLU A 898 42.21 20.70 2.02
C GLU A 898 43.53 19.98 2.36
N LEU A 899 43.74 18.78 1.83
CA LEU A 899 45.00 18.03 1.97
C LEU A 899 46.03 18.40 0.90
N SER A 900 45.62 19.07 -0.19
CA SER A 900 46.43 19.27 -1.40
C SER A 900 47.72 20.02 -1.12
N ASP A 901 47.67 21.16 -0.42
CA ASP A 901 48.85 21.98 -0.13
C ASP A 901 49.80 21.29 0.86
N VAL A 902 49.26 20.58 1.87
CA VAL A 902 50.06 19.82 2.85
C VAL A 902 50.77 18.65 2.15
N LEU A 903 50.09 17.97 1.24
CA LEU A 903 50.61 16.84 0.49
C LEU A 903 51.66 17.30 -0.53
N HIS A 904 51.38 18.35 -1.30
CA HIS A 904 52.33 18.93 -2.26
C HIS A 904 53.57 19.55 -1.59
N THR A 905 53.46 20.15 -0.40
CA THR A 905 54.62 20.69 0.32
C THR A 905 55.52 19.57 0.86
N ASN A 906 54.97 18.53 1.48
CA ASN A 906 55.74 17.39 1.96
C ASN A 906 56.39 16.60 0.80
N VAL A 907 55.67 16.36 -0.30
CA VAL A 907 56.22 15.67 -1.49
C VAL A 907 57.37 16.48 -2.11
N LYS A 908 57.25 17.82 -2.20
CA LYS A 908 58.34 18.71 -2.65
C LYS A 908 59.54 18.69 -1.68
N ALA A 909 59.30 18.69 -0.37
CA ALA A 909 60.37 18.67 0.64
C ALA A 909 61.25 17.40 0.55
N LEU A 910 60.68 16.29 0.06
CA LEU A 910 61.38 15.03 -0.20
C LEU A 910 61.97 14.92 -1.63
N ASN A 911 61.95 16.00 -2.42
CA ASN A 911 62.36 16.04 -3.84
C ASN A 911 61.62 15.02 -4.75
N LEU A 912 60.40 14.62 -4.38
CA LEU A 912 59.54 13.77 -5.19
C LEU A 912 58.59 14.63 -6.04
N HIS A 913 58.11 14.07 -7.15
CA HIS A 913 57.19 14.75 -8.06
C HIS A 913 55.99 13.84 -8.36
N ILE A 914 54.78 14.38 -8.22
CA ILE A 914 53.54 13.68 -8.53
C ILE A 914 53.41 13.58 -10.06
N PRO A 915 53.34 12.37 -10.66
CA PRO A 915 53.11 12.24 -12.09
C PRO A 915 51.76 12.82 -12.50
N ALA A 916 51.71 13.57 -13.60
CA ALA A 916 50.46 14.10 -14.15
C ALA A 916 49.69 13.07 -15.02
N LEU A 917 50.28 11.90 -15.29
CA LEU A 917 49.70 10.80 -16.06
C LEU A 917 49.93 9.47 -15.33
N PRO A 918 49.01 8.49 -15.45
CA PRO A 918 49.18 7.18 -14.82
C PRO A 918 50.38 6.41 -15.42
N PRO A 919 51.13 5.65 -14.61
CA PRO A 919 52.23 4.82 -15.08
C PRO A 919 51.74 3.72 -16.04
N GLY A 920 52.53 3.44 -17.08
CA GLY A 920 52.23 2.43 -18.12
C GLY A 920 51.94 2.99 -19.51
N SER A 921 51.57 4.28 -19.64
CA SER A 921 51.29 4.91 -20.94
C SER A 921 52.57 5.27 -21.71
N THR A 922 53.14 4.30 -22.42
CA THR A 922 54.31 4.52 -23.30
C THR A 922 53.88 5.03 -24.68
N THR A 923 54.17 6.30 -24.98
CA THR A 923 53.68 6.97 -26.19
C THR A 923 54.45 6.57 -27.46
N THR A 924 53.88 5.67 -28.28
CA THR A 924 54.39 5.42 -29.64
C THR A 924 54.04 6.56 -30.58
N ARG A 925 55.05 7.25 -31.12
CA ARG A 925 54.91 8.27 -32.17
C ARG A 925 54.85 7.63 -33.56
N SER A 926 53.85 8.00 -34.36
CA SER A 926 53.83 7.82 -35.82
C SER A 926 53.24 9.08 -36.47
N ALA A 927 53.71 9.44 -37.67
CA ALA A 927 53.38 10.72 -38.29
C ALA A 927 53.23 10.60 -39.82
N SER A 928 52.18 11.21 -40.37
CA SER A 928 52.07 11.47 -41.83
C SER A 928 51.03 12.56 -42.15
N THR A 929 51.53 13.65 -42.73
CA THR A 929 50.95 14.48 -43.82
C THR A 929 49.54 14.14 -44.35
N LYS A 930 48.56 15.05 -44.36
CA LYS A 930 48.38 16.30 -45.17
C LYS A 930 47.93 16.10 -46.64
N THR A 931 46.66 16.40 -46.91
CA THR A 931 46.09 17.18 -48.06
C THR A 931 44.57 17.34 -47.83
N GLY A 932 43.89 18.47 -48.03
CA GLY A 932 44.33 19.85 -48.29
C GLY A 932 43.15 20.80 -48.64
N ALA A 933 43.30 22.11 -48.35
CA ALA A 933 42.42 23.24 -48.76
C ALA A 933 40.96 23.24 -48.23
N SER A 934 40.20 24.34 -48.05
CA SER A 934 40.37 25.82 -47.95
C SER A 934 38.95 26.39 -47.64
N ASP A 935 38.67 27.59 -47.10
CA ASP A 935 39.45 28.81 -46.84
C ASP A 935 38.79 29.68 -45.73
N SER A 936 39.38 30.84 -45.40
CA SER A 936 38.78 32.07 -44.84
C SER A 936 38.23 32.10 -43.39
N ARG A 937 39.03 32.71 -42.50
CA ARG A 937 38.67 33.47 -41.27
C ARG A 937 38.27 34.93 -41.67
N PRO A 938 37.93 35.93 -40.79
CA PRO A 938 38.15 36.02 -39.33
C PRO A 938 37.08 36.72 -38.43
N THR A 939 37.47 36.83 -37.16
CA THR A 939 36.88 37.36 -35.90
C THR A 939 36.42 38.84 -35.81
N SER A 940 35.39 39.10 -34.98
CA SER A 940 35.31 40.12 -33.89
C SER A 940 33.99 39.92 -33.10
N ALA A 941 33.81 40.00 -31.77
CA ALA A 941 34.45 40.66 -30.59
C ALA A 941 33.77 41.97 -30.13
N ARG A 942 33.61 42.16 -28.80
CA ARG A 942 32.92 43.24 -28.00
C ARG A 942 31.40 43.00 -27.76
N SER A 943 30.89 42.87 -26.51
CA SER A 943 30.73 43.78 -25.33
C SER A 943 29.36 44.53 -25.35
N ASP A 944 28.70 44.94 -24.26
CA ASP A 944 29.06 45.06 -22.82
C ASP A 944 27.78 45.10 -21.91
N ARG A 945 27.92 44.97 -20.57
CA ARG A 945 27.03 45.49 -19.46
C ARG A 945 25.50 45.18 -19.43
N SER A 946 25.00 44.48 -18.38
CA SER A 946 24.30 45.01 -17.15
C SER A 946 22.78 45.27 -17.31
N ASP A 947 21.88 45.29 -16.32
CA ASP A 947 21.95 45.21 -14.83
C ASP A 947 20.59 44.74 -14.23
N SER A 948 20.58 44.28 -12.96
CA SER A 948 19.42 44.24 -12.03
C SER A 948 18.20 43.32 -12.36
N SER A 949 17.17 43.14 -11.49
CA SER A 949 17.17 42.73 -10.06
C SER A 949 15.73 42.33 -9.59
N VAL A 950 15.60 41.78 -8.37
CA VAL A 950 14.40 41.82 -7.48
C VAL A 950 13.10 41.04 -7.84
N LYS A 951 12.92 39.93 -7.10
CA LYS A 951 11.72 39.43 -6.37
C LYS A 951 10.34 39.14 -7.03
N SER A 952 9.79 38.02 -6.53
CA SER A 952 8.42 37.80 -5.99
C SER A 952 7.17 37.75 -6.89
N ALA A 953 6.70 36.49 -7.07
CA ALA A 953 5.50 35.95 -6.43
C ALA A 953 4.07 36.16 -7.00
N THR A 954 3.41 35.02 -7.18
CA THR A 954 2.00 34.69 -6.85
C THR A 954 0.83 35.41 -7.56
N SER A 955 0.11 34.59 -8.35
CA SER A 955 -1.37 34.44 -8.30
C SER A 955 -2.23 35.57 -8.94
N SER A 956 -3.56 35.45 -9.13
CA SER A 956 -4.52 34.39 -8.72
C SER A 956 -5.77 34.31 -9.63
N ASN A 957 -6.51 33.19 -9.53
CA ASN A 957 -7.99 33.03 -9.49
C ASN A 957 -8.98 33.69 -10.49
N GLY A 958 -10.13 33.02 -10.68
CA GLY A 958 -11.41 33.66 -11.07
C GLY A 958 -12.27 32.90 -12.11
N ARG A 959 -12.68 31.64 -11.91
CA ARG A 959 -13.92 31.19 -11.21
C ARG A 959 -15.25 31.88 -11.62
N ASN A 960 -16.10 31.16 -12.36
CA ASN A 960 -17.51 30.79 -12.06
C ASN A 960 -18.38 30.63 -13.34
N ALA A 961 -19.54 29.97 -13.37
CA ALA A 961 -20.07 28.77 -12.67
C ALA A 961 -21.52 28.48 -13.18
N GLN A 962 -22.02 27.26 -12.92
CA GLN A 962 -23.44 26.82 -13.01
C GLN A 962 -24.10 26.64 -14.41
N ASN A 963 -25.15 25.81 -14.61
CA ASN A 963 -25.58 24.54 -13.97
C ASN A 963 -26.77 23.91 -14.77
N ARG A 964 -27.09 22.62 -14.54
CA ARG A 964 -28.38 21.90 -14.81
C ARG A 964 -28.75 21.58 -16.29
N ARG A 965 -29.49 20.48 -16.61
CA ARG A 965 -30.17 19.43 -15.81
C ARG A 965 -30.51 18.14 -16.62
N VAL A 966 -30.63 17.00 -15.91
CA VAL A 966 -31.54 15.83 -16.14
C VAL A 966 -31.25 14.79 -17.26
N ALA A 967 -31.62 13.53 -16.99
CA ALA A 967 -31.55 12.30 -17.83
C ALA A 967 -33.00 11.81 -18.18
N PRO A 968 -33.42 10.52 -18.45
CA PRO A 968 -32.76 9.21 -18.31
C PRO A 968 -33.00 8.11 -19.40
N VAL A 969 -32.17 7.06 -19.36
CA VAL A 969 -32.42 5.58 -19.43
C VAL A 969 -33.62 4.97 -20.23
N SER A 970 -33.35 3.78 -20.84
CA SER A 970 -34.28 2.71 -21.34
C SER A 970 -34.52 2.66 -22.87
N LYS A 971 -34.70 1.49 -23.54
CA LYS A 971 -34.56 0.06 -23.15
C LYS A 971 -34.39 -0.87 -24.40
N ILE A 972 -33.44 -1.81 -24.33
CA ILE A 972 -33.57 -3.29 -24.46
C ILE A 972 -34.23 -3.97 -25.71
N GLN A 973 -33.48 -4.93 -26.30
CA GLN A 973 -33.87 -6.14 -27.10
C GLN A 973 -34.52 -5.94 -28.51
N MET A 974 -34.53 -6.94 -29.42
CA MET A 974 -34.14 -8.37 -29.31
C MET A 974 -33.49 -8.94 -30.60
N SER A 975 -32.68 -10.00 -30.42
CA SER A 975 -32.39 -11.15 -31.33
C SER A 975 -32.27 -10.95 -32.86
N PHE A 976 -31.09 -11.31 -33.37
CA PHE A 976 -30.90 -12.65 -33.96
C PHE A 976 -29.59 -13.27 -33.47
#